data_AF-A0A8T2SHS5-F1
#
_entry.id   AF-A0A8T2SHS5-F1
#
_cell.length_a   1.000
_cell.length_b   1.000
_cell.length_c   1.000
_cell.angle_alpha   90.00
_cell.angle_beta   90.00
_cell.angle_gamma   90.00
#
_symmetry.space_group_name_H-M   'P 1'
#
loop_
_entity.id
_entity.type
_entity.pdbx_description
1 polymer ?
#
loop_
_entity_poly.entity_id
_entity_poly.type
_entity_poly.pdbx_seq_one_letter_code
_entity_poly.pdbx_strand_id
1 'polypeptide(L)'
;MTGVLLIVTLYLGVFFSCTLSEQSYYTSDIASECLERHPENAGYVCEADTQSCETVAYFRAQSGTYSSLDSIANDLFDMNASAIASRSGLSYPNNTQLADGQGLYIPITCTCYGKHSSQNVTYNIQLRDTFSAVANQTYEGLTTCQAIQAANPALIPTNLVVNQRTIVPIRCACPSATQKQMGVVSLVTYPVADGDDIKSVVQRFGIVEQQFLAANSIPNTSSLLFAATTVLLPFLVKPSIPPNATSISSAPSPSVQVSSSSASSKTGIYVGVAVAFVIVLCAAVIVFVWWKRGVAGGKPVLPSSIPPVPAKPSSPLLNMKFNDDMHGGVIEFPCLGKFTRYSLKDIEQATQNFSPVTLIKGSVYRGVVNGQAVAVKIVTRDVSEELQILKKVHHGNLITLVGYCIVPFEQSYLVYEYAENGSLSDWLHDDDDNSMGSNSCILTWNQRLQVSLDVATALEYIHKYTYPSYVHKDVKSSNILLDSKFRGKLANFALAKELTEDAVTRHIMGTQGYMAPEYLSGGLISSKIDVFAFGVVLLEILSGEQAVIKDGHGKGRLLSGEVAHILDNSSGEKERLNAWMDPHLQNMYPLDCAYRVALLAKSCVGDDPSARPDMRDVAYTLAKALEISLEWDGSSVLEVYTDNSLEAR
;
A
#
# COMPACT_ATOMS: atom_id res chain seq x y z
N MET A 1 34.04 34.39 38.28
CA MET A 1 35.33 33.74 38.62
C MET A 1 35.01 32.36 39.18
N THR A 2 35.67 31.34 38.61
CA THR A 2 35.85 29.95 39.09
C THR A 2 34.59 29.13 39.40
N GLY A 3 34.28 28.02 38.75
CA GLY A 3 35.02 27.25 37.76
C GLY A 3 34.13 26.11 37.24
N VAL A 4 34.04 26.04 35.92
CA VAL A 4 33.55 24.91 35.13
C VAL A 4 34.78 24.05 34.84
N LEU A 5 34.90 22.86 35.45
CA LEU A 5 35.60 21.69 34.89
C LEU A 5 35.52 20.51 35.87
N LEU A 6 35.44 19.29 35.32
CA LEU A 6 35.41 17.97 35.97
C LEU A 6 34.03 17.50 36.43
N ILE A 7 33.26 16.92 35.49
CA ILE A 7 32.96 15.47 35.44
C ILE A 7 32.50 15.19 33.99
N VAL A 8 33.48 14.94 33.13
CA VAL A 8 33.32 14.21 31.86
C VAL A 8 34.37 13.10 31.96
N THR A 9 33.93 11.85 32.18
CA THR A 9 34.51 10.58 31.69
C THR A 9 34.10 9.39 32.57
N LEU A 10 33.62 8.31 31.91
CA LEU A 10 33.27 6.95 32.40
C LEU A 10 32.12 6.88 33.43
N TYR A 11 30.96 6.31 33.12
CA TYR A 11 30.78 4.91 32.75
C TYR A 11 29.84 4.71 31.55
N LEU A 12 30.45 4.30 30.44
CA LEU A 12 29.84 3.40 29.46
C LEU A 12 29.58 2.06 30.15
N GLY A 13 28.31 1.69 30.27
CA GLY A 13 27.85 0.41 30.79
C GLY A 13 26.73 -0.14 29.92
N VAL A 14 27.09 -0.55 28.70
CA VAL A 14 26.61 -1.80 28.08
C VAL A 14 25.09 -2.01 28.18
N PHE A 15 24.30 -1.18 27.49
CA PHE A 15 23.17 -1.74 26.76
C PHE A 15 23.76 -2.32 25.48
N PHE A 16 24.22 -3.56 25.53
CA PHE A 16 24.32 -4.36 24.31
C PHE A 16 22.89 -4.42 23.76
N SER A 17 22.59 -3.55 22.81
CA SER A 17 21.63 -3.91 21.79
C SER A 17 22.24 -5.13 21.13
N CYS A 18 21.75 -6.31 21.50
CA CYS A 18 22.12 -7.53 20.82
C CYS A 18 21.59 -7.33 19.40
N THR A 19 22.45 -6.91 18.47
CA THR A 19 22.09 -6.90 17.04
C THR A 19 21.91 -8.35 16.67
N LEU A 20 20.66 -8.81 16.71
CA LEU A 20 20.26 -10.03 16.06
C LEU A 20 20.62 -9.82 14.59
N SER A 21 21.38 -10.74 13.99
CA SER A 21 21.40 -10.79 12.54
C SER A 21 20.00 -11.15 12.07
N GLU A 22 19.43 -10.18 11.41
CA GLU A 22 18.03 -10.02 11.12
C GLU A 22 17.94 -10.17 9.59
N GLN A 23 17.32 -11.27 9.14
CA GLN A 23 17.19 -11.57 7.71
C GLN A 23 15.96 -10.84 7.20
N SER A 24 16.16 -9.81 6.38
CA SER A 24 15.06 -8.97 5.91
C SER A 24 14.03 -9.77 5.10
N TYR A 25 12.82 -9.85 5.61
CA TYR A 25 11.65 -10.27 4.85
C TYR A 25 11.26 -9.22 3.80
N TYR A 26 10.85 -9.68 2.63
CA TYR A 26 10.46 -8.83 1.52
C TYR A 26 9.04 -8.34 1.71
N THR A 27 8.86 -7.02 1.83
CA THR A 27 7.55 -6.39 1.96
C THR A 27 6.93 -5.99 0.62
N SER A 28 7.36 -6.58 -0.50
CA SER A 28 6.93 -6.18 -1.85
C SER A 28 7.07 -7.30 -2.89
N ASP A 29 6.23 -7.26 -3.92
CA ASP A 29 6.14 -8.24 -5.03
C ASP A 29 7.24 -8.06 -6.10
N ILE A 30 8.49 -7.86 -5.69
CA ILE A 30 9.64 -7.65 -6.60
C ILE A 30 10.08 -8.99 -7.26
N ALA A 31 9.38 -10.10 -6.98
CA ALA A 31 9.67 -11.42 -7.53
C ALA A 31 9.01 -11.67 -8.92
N SER A 32 8.10 -10.80 -9.37
CA SER A 32 7.29 -11.04 -10.57
C SER A 32 7.98 -10.69 -11.89
N GLU A 33 8.87 -9.68 -11.93
CA GLU A 33 9.56 -9.25 -13.16
C GLU A 33 11.09 -9.25 -13.05
N CYS A 34 11.74 -9.93 -14.00
CA CYS A 34 13.20 -10.04 -14.11
C CYS A 34 13.90 -8.70 -14.47
N LEU A 35 13.14 -7.61 -14.61
CA LEU A 35 13.56 -6.35 -15.22
C LEU A 35 14.21 -5.36 -14.24
N GLU A 36 13.92 -5.46 -12.93
CA GLU A 36 14.54 -4.59 -11.92
C GLU A 36 15.70 -5.29 -11.17
N ARG A 37 16.89 -4.68 -11.21
CA ARG A 37 18.09 -5.16 -10.46
C ARG A 37 18.04 -4.66 -9.02
N HIS A 38 17.48 -5.47 -8.13
CA HIS A 38 17.57 -5.27 -6.69
C HIS A 38 18.57 -6.25 -6.09
N PRO A 39 19.68 -5.79 -5.48
CA PRO A 39 20.71 -6.66 -4.90
C PRO A 39 20.16 -7.64 -3.86
N GLU A 40 19.15 -7.21 -3.09
CA GLU A 40 18.44 -8.03 -2.13
C GLU A 40 17.81 -9.28 -2.75
N ASN A 41 17.40 -9.29 -4.01
CA ASN A 41 16.70 -10.44 -4.61
C ASN A 41 17.60 -11.66 -4.87
N ALA A 42 18.93 -11.54 -4.69
CA ALA A 42 19.90 -12.59 -4.98
C ALA A 42 20.01 -13.71 -3.91
N GLY A 43 19.49 -13.49 -2.69
CA GLY A 43 19.49 -14.49 -1.60
C GLY A 43 19.48 -13.85 -0.21
N TYR A 44 19.45 -14.66 0.85
CA TYR A 44 19.58 -14.17 2.23
C TYR A 44 21.01 -13.70 2.50
N VAL A 45 21.16 -12.57 3.20
CA VAL A 45 22.48 -11.96 3.42
C VAL A 45 23.30 -12.84 4.37
N CYS A 46 24.53 -13.17 3.97
CA CYS A 46 25.41 -13.95 4.83
C CYS A 46 25.91 -13.13 6.02
N GLU A 47 26.01 -13.77 7.18
CA GLU A 47 26.86 -13.27 8.26
C GLU A 47 28.33 -13.62 8.01
N ALA A 48 29.24 -12.77 8.47
CA ALA A 48 30.68 -12.93 8.29
C ALA A 48 31.25 -14.24 8.89
N ASP A 49 30.60 -14.83 9.90
CA ASP A 49 31.12 -15.95 10.68
C ASP A 49 30.56 -17.33 10.29
N THR A 50 29.63 -17.42 9.33
CA THR A 50 29.02 -18.71 8.92
C THR A 50 29.12 -18.93 7.42
N GLN A 51 30.02 -19.83 7.00
CA GLN A 51 30.23 -20.18 5.58
C GLN A 51 29.21 -21.18 5.02
N SER A 52 28.77 -22.15 5.82
CA SER A 52 27.77 -23.14 5.40
C SER A 52 27.06 -23.83 6.58
N CYS A 53 25.87 -24.38 6.36
CA CYS A 53 25.13 -25.19 7.33
C CYS A 53 24.12 -26.14 6.67
N GLU A 54 23.80 -27.22 7.37
CA GLU A 54 22.69 -28.10 6.99
C GLU A 54 21.35 -27.49 7.42
N THR A 55 20.43 -27.30 6.47
CA THR A 55 19.09 -26.78 6.73
C THR A 55 18.06 -27.44 5.82
N VAL A 56 16.85 -26.89 5.74
CA VAL A 56 15.73 -27.44 5.00
C VAL A 56 15.00 -26.34 4.22
N ALA A 57 14.64 -26.64 2.97
CA ALA A 57 13.61 -25.89 2.25
C ALA A 57 12.28 -26.66 2.33
N TYR A 58 11.19 -25.95 2.55
CA TYR A 58 9.85 -26.53 2.49
C TYR A 58 9.33 -26.45 1.06
N PHE A 59 8.74 -27.52 0.55
CA PHE A 59 8.19 -27.60 -0.80
C PHE A 59 6.83 -28.30 -0.77
N ARG A 60 5.85 -27.86 -1.57
CA ARG A 60 4.54 -28.50 -1.66
C ARG A 60 4.44 -29.28 -2.96
N ALA A 61 4.04 -30.54 -2.86
CA ALA A 61 3.83 -31.37 -4.05
C ALA A 61 2.73 -30.76 -4.94
N GLN A 62 2.94 -30.77 -6.25
CA GLN A 62 2.04 -30.16 -7.23
C GLN A 62 1.36 -31.24 -8.07
N SER A 63 0.04 -31.17 -8.20
CA SER A 63 -0.72 -32.07 -9.07
C SER A 63 -0.21 -32.03 -10.51
N GLY A 64 0.03 -33.21 -11.10
CA GLY A 64 0.63 -33.35 -12.42
C GLY A 64 2.14 -33.55 -12.37
N THR A 65 2.92 -32.53 -12.75
CA THR A 65 4.35 -32.64 -13.08
C THR A 65 5.24 -33.02 -11.90
N TYR A 66 4.96 -32.51 -10.70
CA TYR A 66 5.77 -32.75 -9.49
C TYR A 66 4.94 -33.42 -8.40
N SER A 67 4.27 -34.51 -8.78
CA SER A 67 3.36 -35.26 -7.92
C SER A 67 3.97 -36.51 -7.29
N SER A 68 5.26 -36.77 -7.52
CA SER A 68 5.98 -37.90 -6.92
C SER A 68 7.30 -37.48 -6.26
N LEU A 69 7.76 -38.27 -5.28
CA LEU A 69 9.06 -38.05 -4.65
C LEU A 69 10.22 -38.10 -5.65
N ASP A 70 10.17 -39.01 -6.63
CA ASP A 70 11.22 -39.14 -7.64
C ASP A 70 11.28 -37.94 -8.58
N SER A 71 10.12 -37.43 -9.04
CA SER A 71 10.09 -36.22 -9.87
C SER A 71 10.60 -35.00 -9.10
N ILE A 72 10.22 -34.83 -7.84
CA ILE A 72 10.70 -33.70 -7.02
C ILE A 72 12.21 -33.81 -6.75
N ALA A 73 12.67 -35.00 -6.36
CA ALA A 73 14.07 -35.21 -5.98
C ALA A 73 15.01 -35.06 -7.18
N ASN A 74 14.69 -35.72 -8.30
CA ASN A 74 15.57 -35.78 -9.47
C ASN A 74 15.41 -34.54 -10.37
N ASP A 75 14.18 -34.08 -10.62
CA ASP A 75 13.94 -33.04 -11.63
C ASP A 75 14.07 -31.62 -11.06
N LEU A 76 13.87 -31.42 -9.74
CA LEU A 76 13.95 -30.10 -9.11
C LEU A 76 15.17 -29.89 -8.22
N PHE A 77 15.57 -30.89 -7.42
CA PHE A 77 16.54 -30.66 -6.34
C PHE A 77 17.88 -31.41 -6.50
N ASP A 78 18.06 -32.16 -7.60
CA ASP A 78 19.29 -32.90 -7.90
C ASP A 78 19.74 -33.81 -6.73
N MET A 79 18.80 -34.55 -6.15
CA MET A 79 19.02 -35.38 -4.96
C MET A 79 18.24 -36.70 -4.97
N ASN A 80 18.55 -37.59 -4.02
CA ASN A 80 17.88 -38.87 -3.89
C ASN A 80 16.53 -38.73 -3.15
N ALA A 81 15.46 -39.29 -3.72
CA ALA A 81 14.12 -39.34 -3.13
C ALA A 81 14.09 -39.92 -1.71
N SER A 82 14.98 -40.87 -1.38
CA SER A 82 15.09 -41.43 -0.03
C SER A 82 15.48 -40.38 1.02
N ALA A 83 16.26 -39.36 0.64
CA ALA A 83 16.66 -38.28 1.53
C ALA A 83 15.46 -37.41 1.90
N ILE A 84 14.66 -37.00 0.91
CA ILE A 84 13.42 -36.24 1.13
C ILE A 84 12.42 -37.06 1.93
N ALA A 85 12.25 -38.35 1.59
CA ALA A 85 11.34 -39.24 2.30
C ALA A 85 11.69 -39.36 3.78
N SER A 86 12.97 -39.67 4.08
CA SER A 86 13.44 -39.79 5.46
C SER A 86 13.28 -38.49 6.25
N ARG A 87 13.50 -37.33 5.60
CA ARG A 87 13.38 -36.01 6.22
C ARG A 87 11.94 -35.58 6.44
N SER A 88 11.03 -36.04 5.58
CA SER A 88 9.60 -35.74 5.61
C SER A 88 8.78 -36.79 6.37
N GLY A 89 9.42 -37.81 6.96
CA GLY A 89 8.74 -38.88 7.69
C GLY A 89 7.95 -39.85 6.79
N LEU A 90 8.31 -39.95 5.51
CA LEU A 90 7.67 -40.82 4.53
C LEU A 90 8.44 -42.13 4.35
N SER A 91 7.74 -43.20 4.00
CA SER A 91 8.34 -44.46 3.58
C SER A 91 8.77 -44.37 2.10
N TYR A 92 9.88 -45.00 1.72
CA TYR A 92 10.35 -45.09 0.33
C TYR A 92 10.99 -46.47 0.12
N PRO A 93 10.73 -47.19 -1.00
CA PRO A 93 10.09 -46.72 -2.26
C PRO A 93 8.56 -46.91 -2.33
N ASN A 94 7.89 -47.21 -1.22
CA ASN A 94 6.42 -47.38 -1.22
C ASN A 94 5.72 -46.03 -1.04
N ASN A 95 4.59 -45.80 -1.71
CA ASN A 95 3.82 -44.54 -1.66
C ASN A 95 4.60 -43.31 -2.17
N THR A 96 5.22 -43.43 -3.35
CA THR A 96 5.92 -42.31 -4.00
C THR A 96 4.99 -41.22 -4.52
N GLN A 97 3.70 -41.52 -4.69
CA GLN A 97 2.68 -40.55 -5.09
C GLN A 97 2.28 -39.67 -3.91
N LEU A 98 2.31 -38.36 -4.11
CA LEU A 98 2.02 -37.36 -3.11
C LEU A 98 0.66 -36.71 -3.40
N ALA A 99 -0.05 -36.32 -2.34
CA ALA A 99 -1.25 -35.53 -2.46
C ALA A 99 -0.91 -34.10 -2.89
N ASP A 100 -1.85 -33.44 -3.57
CA ASP A 100 -1.70 -32.02 -3.92
C ASP A 100 -1.51 -31.16 -2.66
N GLY A 101 -0.55 -30.24 -2.70
CA GLY A 101 -0.21 -29.39 -1.57
C GLY A 101 0.48 -30.12 -0.41
N GLN A 102 0.80 -31.41 -0.54
CA GLN A 102 1.48 -32.16 0.52
C GLN A 102 2.89 -31.57 0.75
N GLY A 103 3.11 -31.07 1.97
CA GLY A 103 4.37 -30.46 2.37
C GLY A 103 5.50 -31.47 2.55
N LEU A 104 6.67 -31.12 2.03
CA LEU A 104 7.91 -31.88 2.12
C LEU A 104 9.02 -31.03 2.72
N TYR A 105 9.93 -31.69 3.42
CA TYR A 105 11.16 -31.09 3.91
C TYR A 105 12.33 -31.54 3.03
N ILE A 106 12.81 -30.64 2.19
CA ILE A 106 13.91 -30.85 1.27
C ILE A 106 15.23 -30.54 2.00
N PRO A 107 16.07 -31.55 2.30
CA PRO A 107 17.35 -31.31 2.96
C PRO A 107 18.31 -30.59 2.01
N ILE A 108 18.86 -29.45 2.43
CA ILE A 108 19.78 -28.64 1.62
C ILE A 108 21.00 -28.19 2.45
N THR A 109 22.15 -28.08 1.79
CA THR A 109 23.38 -27.52 2.38
C THR A 109 23.49 -26.05 2.03
N CYS A 110 23.04 -25.18 2.94
CA CYS A 110 23.10 -23.76 2.70
C CYS A 110 24.54 -23.27 2.70
N THR A 111 24.97 -22.59 1.63
CA THR A 111 26.34 -22.11 1.44
C THR A 111 26.35 -20.63 1.12
N CYS A 112 27.28 -19.89 1.70
CA CYS A 112 27.46 -18.48 1.38
C CYS A 112 28.32 -18.27 0.12
N TYR A 113 27.75 -17.62 -0.89
CA TYR A 113 28.43 -17.19 -2.11
C TYR A 113 28.56 -15.66 -2.13
N GLY A 114 29.70 -15.15 -1.66
CA GLY A 114 29.95 -13.71 -1.57
C GLY A 114 29.12 -13.05 -0.46
N LYS A 115 28.03 -12.37 -0.83
CA LYS A 115 27.14 -11.66 0.12
C LYS A 115 25.83 -12.40 0.41
N HIS A 116 25.48 -13.41 -0.38
CA HIS A 116 24.20 -14.10 -0.29
C HIS A 116 24.39 -15.61 -0.11
N SER A 117 23.46 -16.24 0.61
CA SER A 117 23.47 -17.67 0.87
C SER A 117 22.37 -18.40 0.11
N SER A 118 22.75 -19.53 -0.50
CA SER A 118 21.89 -20.37 -1.33
C SER A 118 22.43 -21.79 -1.46
N GLN A 119 21.60 -22.69 -1.99
CA GLN A 119 22.00 -24.00 -2.51
C GLN A 119 21.68 -24.01 -4.00
N ASN A 120 22.70 -24.18 -4.86
CA ASN A 120 22.46 -24.33 -6.29
C ASN A 120 21.93 -25.74 -6.58
N VAL A 121 20.85 -25.80 -7.34
CA VAL A 121 20.32 -27.04 -7.94
C VAL A 121 20.31 -26.89 -9.46
N THR A 122 20.18 -28.00 -10.16
CA THR A 122 20.11 -27.99 -11.62
C THR A 122 18.69 -28.29 -12.08
N TYR A 123 18.16 -27.46 -12.97
CA TYR A 123 16.84 -27.63 -13.58
C TYR A 123 16.95 -27.70 -15.10
N ASN A 124 16.19 -28.60 -15.71
CA ASN A 124 16.08 -28.70 -17.16
C ASN A 124 14.83 -27.96 -17.63
N ILE A 125 15.03 -26.89 -18.42
CA ILE A 125 13.95 -26.04 -18.94
C ILE A 125 12.88 -26.86 -19.67
N GLN A 126 11.63 -26.65 -19.31
CA GLN A 126 10.46 -27.25 -19.94
C GLN A 126 9.85 -26.32 -21.00
N LEU A 127 8.91 -26.85 -21.77
CA LEU A 127 8.23 -26.09 -22.81
C LEU A 127 7.45 -24.91 -22.22
N ARG A 128 7.71 -23.69 -22.72
CA ARG A 128 7.14 -22.40 -22.26
C ARG A 128 7.66 -21.88 -20.92
N ASP A 129 8.72 -22.48 -20.39
CA ASP A 129 9.36 -21.93 -19.20
C ASP A 129 9.93 -20.52 -19.47
N THR A 130 9.77 -19.67 -18.48
CA THR A 130 10.50 -18.42 -18.31
C THR A 130 11.13 -18.43 -16.93
N PHE A 131 12.17 -17.65 -16.68
CA PHE A 131 12.76 -17.60 -15.33
C PHE A 131 11.77 -17.13 -14.25
N SER A 132 10.81 -16.27 -14.60
CA SER A 132 9.73 -15.87 -13.68
C SER A 132 8.79 -17.04 -13.37
N ALA A 133 8.34 -17.79 -14.38
CA ALA A 133 7.50 -18.97 -14.17
C ALA A 133 8.24 -20.07 -13.38
N VAL A 134 9.51 -20.32 -13.68
CA VAL A 134 10.33 -21.28 -12.93
C VAL A 134 10.48 -20.85 -11.47
N ALA A 135 10.77 -19.58 -11.20
CA ALA A 135 10.90 -19.10 -9.83
C ALA A 135 9.59 -19.16 -9.04
N ASN A 136 8.50 -18.63 -9.61
CA ASN A 136 7.27 -18.37 -8.87
C ASN A 136 6.29 -19.55 -8.89
N GLN A 137 6.26 -20.33 -9.97
CA GLN A 137 5.31 -21.45 -10.14
C GLN A 137 5.99 -22.79 -9.86
N THR A 138 7.16 -23.04 -10.48
CA THR A 138 7.85 -24.35 -10.33
C THR A 138 8.49 -24.51 -8.95
N TYR A 139 9.20 -23.48 -8.47
CA TYR A 139 9.86 -23.49 -7.15
C TYR A 139 9.08 -22.74 -6.07
N GLU A 140 7.84 -22.32 -6.34
CA GLU A 140 6.93 -21.67 -5.38
C GLU A 140 7.53 -20.43 -4.66
N GLY A 141 8.48 -19.73 -5.27
CA GLY A 141 9.18 -18.58 -4.66
C GLY A 141 10.43 -18.94 -3.85
N LEU A 142 10.82 -20.21 -3.75
CA LEU A 142 12.10 -20.64 -3.11
C LEU A 142 13.35 -20.03 -3.76
N THR A 143 13.20 -19.45 -4.95
CA THR A 143 14.21 -18.70 -5.68
C THR A 143 13.55 -17.47 -6.31
N THR A 144 14.34 -16.59 -6.90
CA THR A 144 13.84 -15.42 -7.64
C THR A 144 14.31 -15.47 -9.08
N CYS A 145 13.58 -14.84 -10.00
CA CYS A 145 14.04 -14.73 -11.39
C CYS A 145 15.44 -14.09 -11.48
N GLN A 146 15.70 -13.08 -10.65
CA GLN A 146 16.97 -12.37 -10.63
C GLN A 146 18.12 -13.27 -10.18
N ALA A 147 17.90 -14.15 -9.20
CA ALA A 147 18.89 -15.14 -8.77
C ALA A 147 19.19 -16.15 -9.88
N ILE A 148 18.16 -16.64 -10.57
CA ILE A 148 18.34 -17.53 -11.74
C ILE A 148 19.12 -16.80 -12.85
N GLN A 149 18.75 -15.56 -13.18
CA GLN A 149 19.45 -14.77 -14.20
C GLN A 149 20.92 -14.50 -13.83
N ALA A 150 21.19 -14.17 -12.57
CA ALA A 150 22.54 -13.91 -12.09
C ALA A 150 23.44 -15.15 -12.15
N ALA A 151 22.87 -16.33 -11.86
CA ALA A 151 23.56 -17.62 -11.97
C ALA A 151 23.77 -18.06 -13.43
N ASN A 152 22.95 -17.58 -14.36
CA ASN A 152 22.97 -17.95 -15.78
C ASN A 152 23.05 -16.73 -16.70
N PRO A 153 24.14 -15.94 -16.67
CA PRO A 153 24.23 -14.65 -17.36
C PRO A 153 24.14 -14.74 -18.89
N ALA A 154 24.35 -15.93 -19.47
CA ALA A 154 24.27 -16.17 -20.91
C ALA A 154 22.84 -16.45 -21.40
N LEU A 155 21.88 -16.66 -20.50
CA LEU A 155 20.50 -17.00 -20.83
C LEU A 155 19.62 -15.76 -20.83
N ILE A 156 18.58 -15.78 -21.67
CA ILE A 156 17.57 -14.72 -21.75
C ILE A 156 16.32 -15.21 -20.98
N PRO A 157 15.83 -14.48 -19.96
CA PRO A 157 14.78 -14.96 -19.06
C PRO A 157 13.50 -15.47 -19.73
N THR A 158 13.17 -14.92 -20.91
CA THR A 158 11.93 -15.18 -21.67
C THR A 158 12.15 -15.99 -22.94
N ASN A 159 13.40 -16.34 -23.27
CA ASN A 159 13.73 -17.06 -24.50
C ASN A 159 14.67 -18.23 -24.17
N LEU A 160 14.09 -19.27 -23.58
CA LEU A 160 14.79 -20.46 -23.09
C LEU A 160 14.55 -21.64 -24.02
N VAL A 161 15.53 -22.53 -24.12
CA VAL A 161 15.46 -23.73 -24.98
C VAL A 161 15.07 -24.94 -24.12
N VAL A 162 14.14 -25.77 -24.61
CA VAL A 162 13.73 -26.99 -23.88
C VAL A 162 14.93 -27.92 -23.66
N ASN A 163 15.00 -28.53 -22.47
CA ASN A 163 16.13 -29.31 -21.95
C ASN A 163 17.44 -28.54 -21.77
N GLN A 164 17.41 -27.20 -21.85
CA GLN A 164 18.55 -26.38 -21.49
C GLN A 164 18.81 -26.49 -19.99
N ARG A 165 20.03 -26.89 -19.63
CA ARG A 165 20.46 -27.03 -18.24
C ARG A 165 20.64 -25.64 -17.61
N THR A 166 19.90 -25.35 -16.55
CA THR A 166 19.87 -24.05 -15.87
C THR A 166 20.18 -24.22 -14.40
N ILE A 167 21.04 -23.35 -13.86
CA ILE A 167 21.34 -23.32 -12.42
C ILE A 167 20.26 -22.55 -11.69
N VAL A 168 19.63 -23.14 -10.68
CA VAL A 168 18.60 -22.49 -9.87
C VAL A 168 19.12 -22.36 -8.43
N PRO A 169 19.42 -21.14 -7.94
CA PRO A 169 19.83 -20.94 -6.56
C PRO A 169 18.63 -20.98 -5.61
N ILE A 170 18.50 -22.02 -4.79
CA ILE A 170 17.50 -22.13 -3.73
C ILE A 170 17.94 -21.27 -2.55
N ARG A 171 17.11 -20.31 -2.16
CA ARG A 171 17.38 -19.40 -1.05
C ARG A 171 17.39 -20.19 0.26
N CYS A 172 18.36 -19.89 1.12
CA CYS A 172 18.46 -20.49 2.44
C CYS A 172 19.27 -19.58 3.36
N ALA A 173 19.20 -19.80 4.67
CA ALA A 173 20.00 -19.06 5.64
C ALA A 173 20.51 -19.98 6.75
N CYS A 174 21.64 -19.61 7.35
CA CYS A 174 22.19 -20.29 8.51
C CYS A 174 21.85 -19.55 9.80
N PRO A 175 21.54 -20.27 10.91
CA PRO A 175 21.32 -19.63 12.20
C PRO A 175 22.55 -18.83 12.65
N SER A 176 22.33 -17.59 13.06
CA SER A 176 23.37 -16.73 13.62
C SER A 176 23.89 -17.23 14.96
N ALA A 177 25.04 -16.71 15.41
CA ALA A 177 25.57 -17.03 16.74
C ALA A 177 24.54 -16.75 17.84
N THR A 178 23.81 -15.63 17.73
CA THR A 178 22.76 -15.25 18.68
C THR A 178 21.55 -16.19 18.60
N GLN A 179 21.10 -16.56 17.39
CA GLN A 179 20.01 -17.52 17.22
C GLN A 179 20.36 -18.90 17.79
N LYS A 180 21.60 -19.36 17.60
CA LYS A 180 22.11 -20.60 18.22
C LYS A 180 22.12 -20.54 19.74
N GLN A 181 22.48 -19.40 20.33
CA GLN A 181 22.41 -19.20 21.79
C GLN A 181 20.96 -19.26 22.32
N MET A 182 19.99 -18.83 21.52
CA MET A 182 18.55 -18.96 21.81
C MET A 182 17.98 -20.36 21.53
N GLY A 183 18.82 -21.31 21.14
CA GLY A 183 18.44 -22.70 20.89
C GLY A 183 17.93 -23.00 19.48
N VAL A 184 18.00 -22.05 18.54
CA VAL A 184 17.62 -22.28 17.14
C VAL A 184 18.67 -23.20 16.48
N VAL A 185 18.24 -24.36 16.02
CA VAL A 185 19.11 -25.37 15.39
C VAL A 185 19.01 -25.37 13.87
N SER A 186 17.93 -24.83 13.31
CA SER A 186 17.69 -24.76 11.85
C SER A 186 16.78 -23.58 11.51
N LEU A 187 17.06 -22.92 10.39
CA LEU A 187 16.15 -21.94 9.78
C LEU A 187 15.55 -22.56 8.51
N VAL A 188 14.31 -23.03 8.58
CA VAL A 188 13.64 -23.64 7.43
C VAL A 188 13.16 -22.54 6.49
N THR A 189 13.56 -22.60 5.22
CA THR A 189 13.03 -21.67 4.22
C THR A 189 11.66 -22.14 3.78
N TYR A 190 10.65 -21.32 4.04
CA TYR A 190 9.25 -21.60 3.75
C TYR A 190 8.74 -20.69 2.63
N PRO A 191 8.26 -21.24 1.51
CA PRO A 191 7.60 -20.47 0.46
C PRO A 191 6.19 -20.09 0.93
N VAL A 192 5.91 -18.80 1.01
CA VAL A 192 4.61 -18.25 1.40
C VAL A 192 3.58 -18.61 0.32
N ALA A 193 2.50 -19.29 0.72
CA ALA A 193 1.39 -19.63 -0.17
C ALA A 193 0.31 -18.54 -0.14
N ASP A 194 -0.58 -18.57 -1.14
CA ASP A 194 -1.78 -17.73 -1.14
C ASP A 194 -2.64 -18.00 0.10
N GLY A 195 -2.95 -16.92 0.83
CA GLY A 195 -3.76 -16.97 2.05
C GLY A 195 -2.98 -17.32 3.32
N ASP A 196 -1.66 -17.53 3.25
CA ASP A 196 -0.84 -17.62 4.47
C ASP A 196 -0.76 -16.23 5.15
N ASP A 197 -1.07 -16.21 6.44
CA ASP A 197 -0.76 -15.09 7.34
C ASP A 197 0.22 -15.55 8.43
N ILE A 198 0.80 -14.58 9.15
CA ILE A 198 1.79 -14.87 10.21
C ILE A 198 1.24 -15.87 11.23
N LYS A 199 0.01 -15.69 11.70
CA LYS A 199 -0.60 -16.54 12.74
C LYS A 199 -0.81 -17.96 12.22
N SER A 200 -1.32 -18.10 11.01
CA SER A 200 -1.58 -19.39 10.37
C SER A 200 -0.29 -20.19 10.19
N VAL A 201 0.80 -19.55 9.76
CA VAL A 201 2.10 -20.19 9.54
C VAL A 201 2.75 -20.59 10.87
N VAL A 202 2.84 -19.67 11.83
CA VAL A 202 3.47 -19.99 13.12
C VAL A 202 2.66 -21.03 13.90
N GLN A 203 1.32 -21.01 13.81
CA GLN A 203 0.48 -22.03 14.39
C GLN A 203 0.66 -23.39 13.69
N ARG A 204 0.71 -23.43 12.35
CA ARG A 204 0.91 -24.65 11.56
C ARG A 204 2.19 -25.37 11.98
N PHE A 205 3.29 -24.63 12.16
CA PHE A 205 4.61 -25.20 12.48
C PHE A 205 4.95 -25.21 13.98
N GLY A 206 4.06 -24.73 14.85
CA GLY A 206 4.30 -24.68 16.30
C GLY A 206 5.42 -23.72 16.71
N ILE A 207 5.57 -22.60 16.01
CA ILE A 207 6.62 -21.61 16.21
C ILE A 207 6.08 -20.46 17.07
N VAL A 208 6.93 -19.91 17.93
CA VAL A 208 6.59 -18.71 18.71
C VAL A 208 6.62 -17.50 17.79
N GLU A 209 5.51 -16.75 17.73
CA GLU A 209 5.34 -15.60 16.83
C GLU A 209 6.48 -14.58 16.92
N GLN A 210 6.91 -14.21 18.14
CA GLN A 210 8.03 -13.29 18.34
C GLN A 210 9.36 -13.80 17.75
N GLN A 211 9.60 -15.12 17.79
CA GLN A 211 10.80 -15.71 17.19
C GLN A 211 10.72 -15.69 15.67
N PHE A 212 9.55 -15.96 15.11
CA PHE A 212 9.29 -15.85 13.68
C PHE A 212 9.50 -14.42 13.18
N LEU A 213 8.92 -13.43 13.85
CA LEU A 213 9.06 -12.01 13.52
C LEU A 213 10.54 -11.58 13.57
N ALA A 214 11.25 -11.93 14.64
CA ALA A 214 12.67 -11.63 14.81
C ALA A 214 13.57 -12.31 13.76
N ALA A 215 13.29 -13.57 13.40
CA ALA A 215 14.06 -14.30 12.41
C ALA A 215 13.94 -13.71 10.98
N ASN A 216 12.89 -12.95 10.73
CA ASN A 216 12.53 -12.40 9.42
C ASN A 216 12.55 -10.87 9.37
N SER A 217 12.96 -10.18 10.44
CA SER A 217 12.90 -8.71 10.54
C SER A 217 11.50 -8.14 10.26
N ILE A 218 10.44 -8.88 10.58
CA ILE A 218 9.07 -8.44 10.36
C ILE A 218 8.64 -7.58 11.57
N PRO A 219 8.18 -6.33 11.37
CA PRO A 219 7.69 -5.50 12.47
C PRO A 219 6.48 -6.15 13.16
N ASN A 220 6.38 -6.02 14.49
CA ASN A 220 5.26 -6.55 15.29
C ASN A 220 3.86 -6.00 14.89
N THR A 221 3.80 -5.00 14.01
CA THR A 221 2.57 -4.38 13.50
C THR A 221 2.10 -4.99 12.15
N SER A 222 2.92 -5.81 11.50
CA SER A 222 2.60 -6.42 10.21
C SER A 222 1.88 -7.75 10.41
N SER A 223 0.77 -7.98 9.72
CA SER A 223 0.04 -9.25 9.74
C SER A 223 0.09 -10.02 8.41
N LEU A 224 0.52 -9.36 7.33
CA LEU A 224 0.41 -9.86 5.96
C LEU A 224 1.72 -10.52 5.50
N LEU A 225 1.60 -11.74 4.96
CA LEU A 225 2.66 -12.37 4.18
C LEU A 225 2.28 -12.33 2.68
N PHE A 226 3.26 -12.13 1.81
CA PHE A 226 3.06 -12.03 0.36
C PHE A 226 3.38 -13.37 -0.28
N ALA A 227 2.45 -13.92 -1.07
CA ALA A 227 2.65 -15.17 -1.78
C ALA A 227 3.85 -15.09 -2.74
N ALA A 228 4.43 -16.25 -3.09
CA ALA A 228 5.64 -16.36 -3.92
C ALA A 228 6.88 -15.63 -3.36
N THR A 229 6.88 -15.30 -2.06
CA THR A 229 8.06 -14.90 -1.29
C THR A 229 8.48 -15.99 -0.31
N THR A 230 9.63 -15.84 0.37
CA THR A 230 10.09 -16.80 1.38
C THR A 230 10.28 -16.16 2.75
N VAL A 231 9.89 -16.89 3.79
CA VAL A 231 10.19 -16.60 5.20
C VAL A 231 11.04 -17.72 5.80
N LEU A 232 11.78 -17.39 6.85
CA LEU A 232 12.60 -18.31 7.64
C LEU A 232 11.84 -18.73 8.90
N LEU A 233 11.66 -20.03 9.07
CA LEU A 233 11.02 -20.60 10.23
C LEU A 233 12.11 -21.06 11.22
N PRO A 234 12.23 -20.44 12.41
CA PRO A 234 13.22 -20.83 13.41
C PRO A 234 12.76 -22.06 14.18
N PHE A 235 13.45 -23.19 13.95
CA PHE A 235 13.19 -24.44 14.65
C PHE A 235 14.23 -24.68 15.76
N LEU A 236 13.74 -25.06 16.94
CA LEU A 236 14.57 -25.45 18.10
C LEU A 236 14.98 -26.93 18.07
N VAL A 237 14.30 -27.74 17.26
CA VAL A 237 14.59 -29.15 17.02
C VAL A 237 14.60 -29.38 15.51
N LYS A 238 15.46 -30.27 15.00
CA LYS A 238 15.49 -30.56 13.57
C LYS A 238 14.09 -30.98 13.09
N PRO A 239 13.50 -30.27 12.11
CA PRO A 239 12.17 -30.60 11.61
C PRO A 239 12.20 -31.98 10.96
N SER A 240 11.24 -32.82 11.33
CA SER A 240 11.19 -34.23 10.91
C SER A 240 9.82 -34.69 10.43
N ILE A 241 8.76 -33.87 10.58
CA ILE A 241 7.36 -34.27 10.29
C ILE A 241 6.57 -33.06 9.80
N PRO A 242 6.03 -33.05 8.56
CA PRO A 242 5.13 -32.00 8.12
C PRO A 242 3.79 -32.15 8.86
N PRO A 243 3.23 -31.08 9.44
CA PRO A 243 1.97 -31.17 10.15
C PRO A 243 0.81 -31.27 9.14
N ASN A 244 0.30 -32.48 8.90
CA ASN A 244 -1.15 -32.72 9.01
C ASN A 244 -1.58 -34.20 9.01
N ALA A 245 -2.64 -34.44 9.81
CA ALA A 245 -3.49 -35.62 9.95
C ALA A 245 -2.96 -36.84 10.73
N THR A 246 -3.00 -36.81 12.07
CA THR A 246 -3.89 -37.72 12.85
C THR A 246 -3.94 -37.40 14.35
N SER A 247 -5.18 -37.48 14.88
CA SER A 247 -5.61 -37.65 16.28
C SER A 247 -5.26 -36.59 17.33
N ILE A 248 -6.32 -35.91 17.77
CA ILE A 248 -6.54 -35.46 19.14
C ILE A 248 -6.13 -36.59 20.11
N SER A 249 -5.12 -36.34 20.94
CA SER A 249 -4.94 -37.05 22.20
C SER A 249 -4.45 -36.07 23.24
N SER A 250 -5.39 -35.61 24.08
CA SER A 250 -5.11 -34.98 25.36
C SER A 250 -4.23 -35.88 26.23
N ALA A 251 -3.10 -35.38 26.70
CA ALA A 251 -2.32 -35.98 27.77
C ALA A 251 -1.64 -34.88 28.63
N PRO A 252 -1.35 -35.16 29.91
CA PRO A 252 -1.70 -34.27 31.01
C PRO A 252 -0.60 -33.28 31.40
N SER A 253 -1.02 -32.18 32.03
CA SER A 253 -0.18 -31.21 32.72
C SER A 253 0.62 -31.88 33.85
N PRO A 254 1.93 -31.58 34.02
CA PRO A 254 2.65 -31.95 35.23
C PRO A 254 2.31 -30.97 36.36
N SER A 255 1.74 -31.52 37.44
CA SER A 255 1.58 -30.87 38.73
C SER A 255 2.94 -30.75 39.44
N VAL A 256 3.39 -29.53 39.70
CA VAL A 256 4.44 -29.27 40.70
C VAL A 256 3.77 -28.72 41.95
N GLN A 257 3.92 -29.48 43.04
CA GLN A 257 3.47 -29.08 44.37
C GLN A 257 4.37 -27.98 44.92
N VAL A 258 3.75 -26.90 45.41
CA VAL A 258 4.38 -26.01 46.38
C VAL A 258 3.49 -25.97 47.61
N SER A 259 4.00 -26.58 48.67
CA SER A 259 3.47 -26.58 50.02
C SER A 259 3.36 -25.16 50.58
N SER A 260 2.17 -24.86 51.10
CA SER A 260 1.86 -23.65 51.87
C SER A 260 2.50 -23.69 53.26
N SER A 261 3.16 -22.62 53.66
CA SER A 261 3.27 -22.22 55.08
C SER A 261 3.09 -20.71 55.20
N SER A 262 1.99 -20.33 55.84
CA SER A 262 1.61 -18.96 56.17
C SER A 262 2.44 -18.40 57.34
N ALA A 263 2.92 -17.17 57.22
CA ALA A 263 3.13 -16.27 58.36
C ALA A 263 2.92 -14.81 57.93
N SER A 264 2.05 -14.12 58.66
CA SER A 264 1.59 -12.74 58.43
C SER A 264 2.61 -11.72 58.94
N SER A 265 2.87 -10.65 58.18
CA SER A 265 3.28 -9.36 58.74
C SER A 265 2.75 -8.20 57.89
N LYS A 266 1.90 -7.37 58.50
CA LYS A 266 1.27 -6.18 57.90
C LYS A 266 2.19 -4.98 58.06
N THR A 267 3.00 -4.63 57.06
CA THR A 267 3.72 -3.34 57.03
C THR A 267 4.08 -2.85 55.61
N GLY A 268 3.20 -3.05 54.61
CA GLY A 268 3.44 -2.61 53.23
C GLY A 268 2.37 -1.69 52.62
N ILE A 269 1.20 -1.55 53.26
CA ILE A 269 0.03 -0.89 52.65
C ILE A 269 -0.03 0.61 52.97
N TYR A 270 0.57 1.07 54.07
CA TYR A 270 0.47 2.48 54.49
C TYR A 270 1.43 3.42 53.74
N VAL A 271 2.51 2.90 53.13
CA VAL A 271 3.49 3.73 52.39
C VAL A 271 2.98 4.05 50.97
N GLY A 272 2.28 3.11 50.32
CA GLY A 272 1.75 3.33 48.96
C GLY A 272 0.62 4.35 48.89
N VAL A 273 -0.27 4.37 49.90
CA VAL A 273 -1.41 5.31 49.95
C VAL A 273 -0.94 6.75 50.25
N ALA A 274 0.10 6.91 51.07
CA ALA A 274 0.67 8.24 51.37
C ALA A 274 1.31 8.89 50.14
N VAL A 275 2.03 8.11 49.32
CA VAL A 275 2.67 8.61 48.09
C VAL A 275 1.63 9.01 47.05
N ALA A 276 0.58 8.20 46.86
CA ALA A 276 -0.51 8.53 45.95
C ALA A 276 -1.27 9.80 46.38
N PHE A 277 -1.49 9.98 47.69
CA PHE A 277 -2.20 11.16 48.20
C PHE A 277 -1.38 12.46 48.05
N VAL A 278 -0.06 12.39 48.22
CA VAL A 278 0.83 13.54 48.00
C VAL A 278 0.89 13.93 46.53
N ILE A 279 0.92 12.96 45.60
CA ILE A 279 0.91 13.23 44.16
C ILE A 279 -0.38 13.92 43.73
N VAL A 280 -1.53 13.47 44.24
CA VAL A 280 -2.84 14.08 43.95
C VAL A 280 -2.94 15.49 44.53
N LEU A 281 -2.42 15.72 45.75
CA LEU A 281 -2.36 17.06 46.35
C LEU A 281 -1.45 18.02 45.55
N CYS A 282 -0.29 17.54 45.08
CA CYS A 282 0.60 18.34 44.23
C CYS A 282 -0.07 18.71 42.90
N ALA A 283 -0.77 17.78 42.26
CA ALA A 283 -1.52 18.05 41.03
C ALA A 283 -2.65 19.08 41.25
N ALA A 284 -3.39 18.97 42.36
CA ALA A 284 -4.46 19.91 42.71
C ALA A 284 -3.92 21.33 42.97
N VAL A 285 -2.76 21.47 43.61
CA VAL A 285 -2.11 22.78 43.84
C VAL A 285 -1.64 23.39 42.52
N ILE A 286 -1.10 22.59 41.59
CA ILE A 286 -0.68 23.08 40.26
C ILE A 286 -1.89 23.61 39.47
N VAL A 287 -2.99 22.87 39.46
CA VAL A 287 -4.25 23.31 38.82
C VAL A 287 -4.79 24.58 39.48
N PHE A 288 -4.77 24.67 40.82
CA PHE A 288 -5.21 25.86 41.55
C PHE A 288 -4.35 27.09 41.26
N VAL A 289 -3.03 26.93 41.14
CA VAL A 289 -2.10 28.02 40.78
C VAL A 289 -2.31 28.45 39.32
N TRP A 290 -2.56 27.53 38.39
CA TRP A 290 -2.91 27.84 37.01
C TRP A 290 -4.25 28.58 36.93
N TRP A 291 -5.23 28.15 37.71
CA TRP A 291 -6.55 28.79 37.73
C TRP A 291 -6.51 30.18 38.35
N LYS A 292 -5.75 30.40 39.43
CA LYS A 292 -5.52 31.74 39.98
C LYS A 292 -4.73 32.66 39.04
N ARG A 293 -3.81 32.11 38.24
CA ARG A 293 -3.08 32.86 37.22
C ARG A 293 -3.94 33.20 35.99
N GLY A 294 -4.99 32.43 35.72
CA GLY A 294 -5.97 32.70 34.66
C GLY A 294 -7.09 33.70 35.02
N VAL A 295 -7.24 34.06 36.30
CA VAL A 295 -8.38 34.89 36.77
C VAL A 295 -7.97 36.32 37.18
N ALA A 296 -6.68 36.65 37.20
CA ALA A 296 -6.19 38.00 37.49
C ALA A 296 -5.75 38.74 36.21
N GLY A 297 -6.71 39.27 35.44
CA GLY A 297 -6.38 40.20 34.34
C GLY A 297 -7.51 40.55 33.36
N GLY A 298 -8.40 41.47 33.76
CA GLY A 298 -9.01 42.46 32.84
C GLY A 298 -10.33 42.11 32.12
N LYS A 299 -11.34 42.96 32.32
CA LYS A 299 -12.67 42.97 31.66
C LYS A 299 -12.57 43.32 30.15
N PRO A 300 -13.52 42.88 29.29
CA PRO A 300 -13.56 43.29 27.90
C PRO A 300 -14.20 44.67 27.75
N VAL A 301 -13.50 45.59 27.07
CA VAL A 301 -14.04 46.84 26.54
C VAL A 301 -14.03 46.71 25.02
N LEU A 302 -15.20 46.85 24.38
CA LEU A 302 -15.31 47.07 22.93
C LEU A 302 -15.04 48.56 22.67
N PRO A 303 -14.15 48.93 21.74
CA PRO A 303 -14.66 49.46 20.47
C PRO A 303 -13.80 49.17 19.23
N SER A 304 -14.51 49.09 18.10
CA SER A 304 -14.24 49.61 16.75
C SER A 304 -12.81 49.98 16.31
N SER A 305 -12.58 49.72 15.01
CA SER A 305 -11.48 50.12 14.11
C SER A 305 -10.26 49.20 14.06
N ILE A 306 -10.12 48.56 12.89
CA ILE A 306 -8.97 47.77 12.44
C ILE A 306 -7.91 48.75 11.91
N PRO A 307 -6.68 48.78 12.44
CA PRO A 307 -5.51 49.25 11.70
C PRO A 307 -4.86 48.08 10.94
N PRO A 308 -4.29 48.31 9.74
CA PRO A 308 -3.67 47.25 8.95
C PRO A 308 -2.37 46.77 9.58
N VAL A 309 -2.19 45.45 9.65
CA VAL A 309 -0.96 44.79 10.14
C VAL A 309 0.14 44.85 9.06
N PRO A 310 1.43 45.02 9.42
CA PRO A 310 2.52 45.19 8.47
C PRO A 310 2.96 43.84 7.87
N ALA A 311 3.14 43.81 6.54
CA ALA A 311 3.75 42.71 5.83
C ALA A 311 5.28 42.65 6.06
N LYS A 312 5.83 41.44 6.23
CA LYS A 312 7.27 41.12 6.13
C LYS A 312 7.44 39.61 5.87
N PRO A 313 8.53 39.18 5.23
CA PRO A 313 8.95 39.49 3.86
C PRO A 313 8.94 38.22 2.99
N SER A 314 8.63 38.38 1.72
CA SER A 314 8.76 37.34 0.69
C SER A 314 10.23 36.94 0.50
N SER A 315 10.43 35.65 0.27
CA SER A 315 11.67 35.05 -0.24
C SER A 315 12.05 35.62 -1.62
N PRO A 316 13.33 35.54 -2.02
CA PRO A 316 13.92 36.46 -2.99
C PRO A 316 13.67 36.01 -4.43
N LEU A 317 12.58 36.46 -5.04
CA LEU A 317 12.43 36.50 -6.50
C LEU A 317 11.83 37.81 -7.03
N LEU A 318 11.69 38.84 -6.19
CA LEU A 318 11.34 40.19 -6.62
C LEU A 318 12.61 40.99 -6.93
N ASN A 319 13.21 40.70 -8.09
CA ASN A 319 14.08 41.64 -8.78
C ASN A 319 13.79 41.52 -10.28
N MET A 320 12.69 42.12 -10.73
CA MET A 320 12.41 42.28 -12.16
C MET A 320 12.31 43.77 -12.46
N LYS A 321 13.23 44.25 -13.30
CA LYS A 321 13.29 45.66 -13.75
C LYS A 321 12.05 45.96 -14.58
N PHE A 322 11.34 47.02 -14.20
CA PHE A 322 10.34 47.67 -15.03
C PHE A 322 11.04 48.43 -16.15
N ASN A 323 10.78 48.04 -17.41
CA ASN A 323 10.93 48.98 -18.52
C ASN A 323 9.55 49.57 -18.77
N ASP A 324 9.46 50.86 -18.46
CA ASP A 324 8.30 51.70 -18.69
C ASP A 324 8.32 52.10 -20.16
N ASP A 325 7.56 51.40 -21.00
CA ASP A 325 7.15 51.92 -22.29
C ASP A 325 5.76 51.37 -22.65
N MET A 326 4.89 52.34 -22.90
CA MET A 326 3.47 52.24 -23.22
C MET A 326 3.25 51.30 -24.42
N HIS A 327 2.75 50.07 -24.18
CA HIS A 327 1.85 49.21 -24.98
C HIS A 327 1.88 47.78 -24.39
N GLY A 328 0.85 47.37 -23.64
CA GLY A 328 0.58 45.97 -23.27
C GLY A 328 1.71 45.25 -22.52
N GLY A 329 1.97 45.65 -21.27
CA GLY A 329 3.03 45.07 -20.42
C GLY A 329 2.93 43.56 -20.24
N VAL A 330 3.88 42.85 -20.85
CA VAL A 330 4.03 41.40 -20.86
C VAL A 330 4.71 40.94 -19.57
N ILE A 331 4.00 40.19 -18.72
CA ILE A 331 4.65 39.28 -17.77
C ILE A 331 5.10 38.07 -18.58
N GLU A 332 6.35 38.06 -19.02
CA GLU A 332 6.97 36.89 -19.60
C GLU A 332 7.39 35.98 -18.44
N PHE A 333 6.76 34.80 -18.32
CA PHE A 333 7.30 33.71 -17.51
C PHE A 333 8.31 32.97 -18.39
N PRO A 334 9.62 33.24 -18.28
CA PRO A 334 10.63 32.73 -19.22
C PRO A 334 10.75 31.20 -19.20
N CYS A 335 10.08 30.57 -18.22
CA CYS A 335 10.14 29.16 -17.93
C CYS A 335 8.91 28.36 -18.42
N LEU A 336 7.85 28.96 -18.98
CA LEU A 336 6.62 28.23 -19.36
C LEU A 336 6.56 27.79 -20.84
N GLY A 337 7.68 27.82 -21.57
CA GLY A 337 7.74 27.54 -23.02
C GLY A 337 7.23 26.16 -23.50
N LYS A 338 6.80 25.27 -22.59
CA LYS A 338 6.11 24.01 -22.92
C LYS A 338 4.63 24.21 -23.25
N PHE A 339 3.99 25.25 -22.71
CA PHE A 339 2.56 25.49 -22.84
C PHE A 339 2.25 26.62 -23.80
N THR A 340 1.17 26.48 -24.56
CA THR A 340 0.73 27.55 -25.47
C THR A 340 0.16 28.71 -24.65
N ARG A 341 0.71 29.91 -24.86
CA ARG A 341 0.14 31.14 -24.31
C ARG A 341 -0.95 31.63 -25.25
N TYR A 342 -2.18 31.69 -24.75
CA TYR A 342 -3.34 32.24 -25.44
C TYR A 342 -3.55 33.71 -25.07
N SER A 343 -4.10 34.49 -25.99
CA SER A 343 -4.66 35.80 -25.67
C SER A 343 -6.06 35.67 -25.08
N LEU A 344 -6.53 36.68 -24.34
CA LEU A 344 -7.90 36.69 -23.83
C LEU A 344 -8.92 36.54 -24.96
N LYS A 345 -8.66 37.18 -26.12
CA LYS A 345 -9.50 37.07 -27.31
C LYS A 345 -9.61 35.64 -27.83
N ASP A 346 -8.51 34.86 -27.80
CA ASP A 346 -8.54 33.45 -28.19
C ASP A 346 -9.43 32.64 -27.25
N ILE A 347 -9.34 32.92 -25.94
CA ILE A 347 -10.15 32.25 -24.91
C ILE A 347 -11.64 32.61 -25.08
N GLU A 348 -11.95 33.89 -25.22
CA GLU A 348 -13.32 34.38 -25.46
C GLU A 348 -13.91 33.77 -26.72
N GLN A 349 -13.16 33.73 -27.82
CA GLN A 349 -13.61 33.09 -29.05
C GLN A 349 -13.83 31.59 -28.86
N ALA A 350 -12.91 30.90 -28.17
CA ALA A 350 -13.01 29.47 -27.92
C ALA A 350 -14.25 29.10 -27.09
N THR A 351 -14.62 29.92 -26.10
CA THR A 351 -15.75 29.69 -25.17
C THR A 351 -17.05 30.40 -25.57
N GLN A 352 -17.10 31.00 -26.76
CA GLN A 352 -18.24 31.81 -27.22
C GLN A 352 -18.61 32.94 -26.22
N ASN A 353 -17.60 33.68 -25.78
CA ASN A 353 -17.66 34.71 -24.75
C ASN A 353 -18.19 34.17 -23.41
N PHE A 354 -17.69 33.00 -22.99
CA PHE A 354 -18.13 32.32 -21.76
C PHE A 354 -19.64 32.12 -21.71
N SER A 355 -20.22 31.71 -22.84
CA SER A 355 -21.65 31.46 -22.95
C SER A 355 -22.11 30.44 -21.90
N PRO A 356 -23.24 30.63 -21.22
CA PRO A 356 -23.80 29.65 -20.27
C PRO A 356 -23.99 28.25 -20.87
N VAL A 357 -24.19 28.16 -22.19
CA VAL A 357 -24.32 26.87 -22.92
C VAL A 357 -23.01 26.08 -22.95
N THR A 358 -21.88 26.76 -22.81
CA THR A 358 -20.55 26.15 -22.76
C THR A 358 -20.10 25.85 -21.32
N LEU A 359 -20.86 26.27 -20.31
CA LEU A 359 -20.52 25.99 -18.91
C LEU A 359 -20.61 24.48 -18.63
N ILE A 360 -19.52 23.91 -18.12
CA ILE A 360 -19.47 22.51 -17.70
C ILE A 360 -19.90 22.42 -16.23
N LYS A 361 -19.13 23.04 -15.33
CA LYS A 361 -19.40 23.07 -13.88
C LYS A 361 -18.56 24.16 -13.23
N GLY A 362 -19.14 24.89 -12.28
CA GLY A 362 -18.43 25.92 -11.50
C GLY A 362 -17.81 27.01 -12.38
N SER A 363 -16.48 27.04 -12.47
CA SER A 363 -15.73 28.02 -13.26
C SER A 363 -15.08 27.45 -14.53
N VAL A 364 -15.56 26.28 -15.00
CA VAL A 364 -15.01 25.56 -16.14
C VAL A 364 -15.96 25.61 -17.33
N TYR A 365 -15.45 26.03 -18.48
CA TYR A 365 -16.18 26.15 -19.74
C TYR A 365 -15.58 25.24 -20.80
N ARG A 366 -16.42 24.62 -21.62
CA ARG A 366 -16.00 23.93 -22.83
C ARG A 366 -15.62 24.96 -23.88
N GLY A 367 -14.51 24.73 -24.58
CA GLY A 367 -14.09 25.56 -25.69
C GLY A 367 -13.61 24.74 -26.88
N VAL A 368 -13.35 25.44 -27.99
CA VAL A 368 -12.68 24.86 -29.16
C VAL A 368 -11.52 25.76 -29.58
N VAL A 369 -10.31 25.22 -29.54
CA VAL A 369 -9.07 25.92 -29.93
C VAL A 369 -8.42 25.13 -31.06
N ASN A 370 -8.15 25.77 -32.20
CA ASN A 370 -7.57 25.13 -33.39
C ASN A 370 -8.32 23.84 -33.83
N GLY A 371 -9.64 23.81 -33.66
CA GLY A 371 -10.48 22.65 -33.97
C GLY A 371 -10.46 21.52 -32.94
N GLN A 372 -9.69 21.65 -31.85
CA GLN A 372 -9.65 20.69 -30.74
C GLN A 372 -10.54 21.16 -29.59
N ALA A 373 -11.31 20.23 -29.01
CA ALA A 373 -12.09 20.51 -27.81
C ALA A 373 -11.16 20.69 -26.60
N VAL A 374 -11.43 21.71 -25.79
CA VAL A 374 -10.66 22.05 -24.59
C VAL A 374 -11.57 22.37 -23.41
N ALA A 375 -11.04 22.28 -22.19
CA ALA A 375 -11.68 22.78 -20.99
C ALA A 375 -10.94 24.02 -20.49
N VAL A 376 -11.64 25.16 -20.41
CA VAL A 376 -11.12 26.45 -19.95
C VAL A 376 -11.58 26.67 -18.52
N LYS A 377 -10.66 26.61 -17.56
CA LYS A 377 -10.90 26.89 -16.14
C LYS A 377 -10.51 28.33 -15.81
N ILE A 378 -11.46 29.09 -15.28
CA ILE A 378 -11.24 30.44 -14.77
C ILE A 378 -10.74 30.36 -13.33
N VAL A 379 -9.64 31.06 -13.05
CA VAL A 379 -8.94 31.06 -11.75
C VAL A 379 -8.62 32.50 -11.34
N THR A 380 -9.04 32.89 -10.14
CA THR A 380 -8.83 34.25 -9.59
C THR A 380 -7.66 34.35 -8.60
N ARG A 381 -7.05 33.21 -8.25
CA ARG A 381 -5.88 33.13 -7.38
C ARG A 381 -4.58 33.06 -8.18
N ASP A 382 -3.46 33.15 -7.47
CA ASP A 382 -2.16 32.82 -8.04
C ASP A 382 -2.14 31.36 -8.53
N VAL A 383 -1.72 31.19 -9.78
CA VAL A 383 -1.57 29.90 -10.48
C VAL A 383 -0.11 29.50 -10.66
N SER A 384 0.83 30.30 -10.15
CA SER A 384 2.27 30.09 -10.36
C SER A 384 2.73 28.72 -9.90
N GLU A 385 2.35 28.30 -8.69
CA GLU A 385 2.72 26.97 -8.16
C GLU A 385 2.11 25.83 -8.99
N GLU A 386 0.82 25.90 -9.31
CA GLU A 386 0.11 24.92 -10.15
C GLU A 386 0.76 24.79 -11.53
N LEU A 387 1.11 25.91 -12.18
CA LEU A 387 1.82 25.92 -13.46
C LEU A 387 3.23 25.33 -13.35
N GLN A 388 3.97 25.56 -12.26
CA GLN A 388 5.29 24.95 -12.05
C GLN A 388 5.20 23.43 -11.87
N ILE A 389 4.18 22.94 -11.17
CA ILE A 389 3.94 21.50 -10.99
C ILE A 389 3.53 20.86 -12.32
N LEU A 390 2.51 21.42 -12.98
CA LEU A 390 2.02 20.92 -14.27
C LEU A 390 3.12 20.89 -15.34
N LYS A 391 4.10 21.80 -15.28
CA LYS A 391 5.28 21.76 -16.17
C LYS A 391 6.16 20.53 -15.95
N LYS A 392 6.19 19.97 -14.74
CA LYS A 392 7.08 18.87 -14.35
C LYS A 392 6.40 17.50 -14.41
N VAL A 393 5.07 17.43 -14.36
CA VAL A 393 4.31 16.16 -14.36
C VAL A 393 3.65 15.89 -15.71
N HIS A 394 3.89 14.71 -16.28
CA HIS A 394 3.36 14.29 -17.59
C HIS A 394 3.07 12.79 -17.59
N HIS A 395 1.79 12.41 -17.65
CA HIS A 395 1.38 11.01 -17.61
C HIS A 395 0.01 10.84 -18.28
N GLY A 396 -0.26 9.67 -18.87
CA GLY A 396 -1.51 9.41 -19.60
C GLY A 396 -2.77 9.53 -18.73
N ASN A 397 -2.64 9.17 -17.45
CA ASN A 397 -3.70 9.23 -16.43
C ASN A 397 -3.70 10.54 -15.61
N LEU A 398 -3.01 11.58 -16.08
CA LEU A 398 -3.15 12.94 -15.55
C LEU A 398 -3.82 13.83 -16.61
N ILE A 399 -4.64 14.79 -16.17
CA ILE A 399 -5.19 15.78 -17.09
C ILE A 399 -4.08 16.68 -17.64
N THR A 400 -4.04 16.84 -18.96
CA THR A 400 -2.98 17.60 -19.64
C THR A 400 -3.35 19.08 -19.71
N LEU A 401 -2.46 19.94 -19.19
CA LEU A 401 -2.52 21.38 -19.47
C LEU A 401 -2.01 21.65 -20.89
N VAL A 402 -2.86 22.19 -21.74
CA VAL A 402 -2.55 22.56 -23.13
C VAL A 402 -1.94 23.95 -23.18
N GLY A 403 -2.47 24.88 -22.38
CA GLY A 403 -2.05 26.27 -22.42
C GLY A 403 -2.65 27.11 -21.31
N TYR A 404 -2.35 28.41 -21.36
CA TYR A 404 -2.80 29.36 -20.36
C TYR A 404 -2.96 30.76 -20.95
N CYS A 405 -3.81 31.57 -20.31
CA CYS A 405 -3.89 33.01 -20.50
C CYS A 405 -3.84 33.67 -19.13
N ILE A 406 -2.84 34.50 -18.87
CA ILE A 406 -2.72 35.27 -17.62
C ILE A 406 -2.99 36.73 -17.97
N VAL A 407 -4.04 37.29 -17.39
CA VAL A 407 -4.33 38.72 -17.48
C VAL A 407 -3.80 39.39 -16.21
N PRO A 408 -2.80 40.28 -16.31
CA PRO A 408 -2.22 40.93 -15.14
C PRO A 408 -3.28 41.65 -14.30
N PHE A 409 -3.22 41.47 -12.97
CA PHE A 409 -4.15 42.06 -12.00
C PHE A 409 -5.62 41.63 -12.13
N GLU A 410 -5.93 40.67 -13.01
CA GLU A 410 -7.27 40.11 -13.20
C GLU A 410 -7.27 38.57 -13.02
N GLN A 411 -8.00 37.86 -13.87
CA GLN A 411 -8.20 36.41 -13.80
C GLN A 411 -7.20 35.68 -14.71
N SER A 412 -6.82 34.48 -14.30
CA SER A 412 -6.05 33.53 -15.10
C SER A 412 -6.96 32.46 -15.67
N TYR A 413 -6.67 32.03 -16.89
CA TYR A 413 -7.41 31.00 -17.62
C TYR A 413 -6.46 29.85 -17.90
N LEU A 414 -6.80 28.67 -17.40
CA LEU A 414 -6.04 27.44 -17.64
C LEU A 414 -6.79 26.60 -18.67
N VAL A 415 -6.10 26.22 -19.75
CA VAL A 415 -6.68 25.47 -20.87
C VAL A 415 -6.18 24.04 -20.79
N TYR A 416 -7.09 23.12 -20.52
CA TYR A 416 -6.83 21.69 -20.40
C TYR A 416 -7.38 20.92 -21.60
N GLU A 417 -6.89 19.70 -21.81
CA GLU A 417 -7.59 18.74 -22.69
C GLU A 417 -9.04 18.53 -22.19
N TYR A 418 -9.96 18.30 -23.12
CA TYR A 418 -11.36 18.05 -22.79
C TYR A 418 -11.61 16.55 -22.61
N ALA A 419 -12.02 16.14 -21.41
CA ALA A 419 -12.44 14.77 -21.10
C ALA A 419 -13.94 14.61 -21.42
N GLU A 420 -14.26 13.80 -22.42
CA GLU A 420 -15.60 13.77 -23.03
C GLU A 420 -16.69 13.21 -22.12
N ASN A 421 -16.32 12.34 -21.18
CA ASN A 421 -17.28 11.66 -20.30
C ASN A 421 -17.37 12.33 -18.91
N GLY A 422 -16.91 13.58 -18.73
CA GLY A 422 -17.10 14.29 -17.47
C GLY A 422 -16.31 13.68 -16.30
N SER A 423 -16.82 13.80 -15.08
CA SER A 423 -16.14 13.34 -13.86
C SER A 423 -16.67 12.00 -13.37
N LEU A 424 -15.85 11.21 -12.69
CA LEU A 424 -16.23 9.91 -12.11
C LEU A 424 -17.43 10.04 -11.16
N SER A 425 -17.54 11.14 -10.41
CA SER A 425 -18.71 11.37 -9.54
C SER A 425 -20.03 11.41 -10.31
N ASP A 426 -20.02 11.92 -11.55
CA ASP A 426 -21.23 12.02 -12.39
C ASP A 426 -21.72 10.63 -12.85
N TRP A 427 -20.88 9.59 -12.75
CA TRP A 427 -21.20 8.21 -13.12
C TRP A 427 -21.43 7.27 -11.93
N LEU A 428 -21.10 7.70 -10.71
CA LEU A 428 -21.27 6.92 -9.49
C LEU A 428 -22.48 7.38 -8.67
N HIS A 429 -22.80 8.67 -8.69
CA HIS A 429 -23.83 9.24 -7.82
C HIS A 429 -25.00 9.77 -8.65
N ASP A 430 -26.21 9.40 -8.26
CA ASP A 430 -27.42 10.03 -8.77
C ASP A 430 -27.55 11.43 -8.16
N ASP A 431 -27.14 12.45 -8.91
CA ASP A 431 -27.50 13.83 -8.58
C ASP A 431 -28.96 14.06 -9.01
N ASP A 432 -29.87 14.13 -8.02
CA ASP A 432 -31.32 14.39 -8.17
C ASP A 432 -31.66 15.65 -9.02
N ASP A 433 -30.69 16.51 -9.35
CA ASP A 433 -30.92 17.84 -9.94
C ASP A 433 -30.64 17.96 -11.45
N ASN A 434 -30.18 16.93 -12.16
CA ASN A 434 -29.96 17.00 -13.62
C ASN A 434 -30.66 15.88 -14.39
N SER A 435 -31.99 15.95 -14.37
CA SER A 435 -32.85 15.34 -15.37
C SER A 435 -32.68 16.02 -16.75
N MET A 436 -31.74 15.52 -17.55
CA MET A 436 -31.97 15.43 -19.00
C MET A 436 -31.84 13.97 -19.41
N GLY A 437 -33.02 13.35 -19.55
CA GLY A 437 -33.18 11.93 -19.78
C GLY A 437 -32.47 11.45 -21.03
N SER A 438 -31.73 10.36 -20.86
CA SER A 438 -31.45 9.32 -21.86
C SER A 438 -30.63 8.24 -21.12
N ASN A 439 -31.25 7.12 -20.77
CA ASN A 439 -30.60 5.87 -20.30
C ASN A 439 -29.35 6.07 -19.43
N SER A 440 -29.48 6.13 -18.08
CA SER A 440 -28.33 6.23 -17.18
C SER A 440 -27.35 5.08 -17.42
N CYS A 441 -26.36 5.32 -18.26
CA CYS A 441 -25.26 4.39 -18.46
C CYS A 441 -24.42 4.52 -17.20
N ILE A 442 -24.37 3.46 -16.42
CA ILE A 442 -23.57 3.40 -15.20
C ILE A 442 -22.28 2.65 -15.56
N LEU A 443 -21.17 2.98 -14.89
CA LEU A 443 -19.91 2.27 -15.13
C LEU A 443 -20.05 0.81 -14.75
N THR A 444 -19.71 -0.07 -15.69
CA THR A 444 -19.56 -1.51 -15.43
C THR A 444 -18.46 -1.77 -14.42
N TRP A 445 -18.49 -2.93 -13.77
CA TRP A 445 -17.45 -3.37 -12.84
C TRP A 445 -16.03 -3.28 -13.43
N ASN A 446 -15.83 -3.72 -14.68
CA ASN A 446 -14.53 -3.65 -15.35
C ASN A 446 -14.09 -2.20 -15.62
N GLN A 447 -15.01 -1.31 -16.00
CA GLN A 447 -14.70 0.12 -16.16
C GLN A 447 -14.31 0.75 -14.81
N ARG A 448 -15.02 0.41 -13.74
CA ARG A 448 -14.71 0.85 -12.38
C ARG A 448 -13.29 0.45 -11.97
N LEU A 449 -12.94 -0.82 -12.11
CA LEU A 449 -11.58 -1.32 -11.83
C LEU A 449 -10.52 -0.66 -12.72
N GLN A 450 -10.82 -0.45 -14.01
CA GLN A 450 -9.91 0.21 -14.94
C GLN A 450 -9.64 1.66 -14.53
N VAL A 451 -10.68 2.42 -14.13
CA VAL A 451 -10.53 3.80 -13.64
C VAL A 451 -9.76 3.83 -12.32
N SER A 452 -10.03 2.90 -11.39
CA SER A 452 -9.26 2.76 -10.16
C SER A 452 -7.78 2.55 -10.45
N LEU A 453 -7.44 1.62 -11.34
CA LEU A 453 -6.06 1.34 -11.75
C LEU A 453 -5.39 2.56 -12.39
N ASP A 454 -6.10 3.26 -13.27
CA ASP A 454 -5.62 4.47 -13.94
C ASP A 454 -5.22 5.55 -12.94
N VAL A 455 -6.09 5.82 -11.96
CA VAL A 455 -5.83 6.83 -10.92
C VAL A 455 -4.71 6.38 -9.98
N ALA A 456 -4.67 5.09 -9.62
CA ALA A 456 -3.61 4.55 -8.79
C ALA A 456 -2.23 4.70 -9.45
N THR A 457 -2.15 4.42 -10.75
CA THR A 457 -0.95 4.60 -11.58
C THR A 457 -0.53 6.07 -11.64
N ALA A 458 -1.51 6.98 -11.77
CA ALA A 458 -1.24 8.42 -11.79
C ALA A 458 -0.67 8.94 -10.46
N LEU A 459 -1.18 8.43 -9.34
CA LEU A 459 -0.69 8.78 -8.00
C LEU A 459 0.71 8.17 -7.75
N GLU A 460 0.94 6.90 -8.12
CA GLU A 460 2.29 6.31 -8.06
C GLU A 460 3.30 7.15 -8.84
N TYR A 461 2.92 7.61 -10.04
CA TYR A 461 3.74 8.48 -10.87
C TYR A 461 4.16 9.76 -10.14
N ILE A 462 3.22 10.54 -9.60
CA ILE A 462 3.56 11.81 -8.93
C ILE A 462 4.24 11.62 -7.56
N HIS A 463 4.02 10.47 -6.90
CA HIS A 463 4.66 10.17 -5.61
C HIS A 463 6.11 9.71 -5.78
N LYS A 464 6.40 8.91 -6.81
CA LYS A 464 7.66 8.15 -6.90
C LYS A 464 8.50 8.41 -8.15
N TYR A 465 7.90 8.75 -9.28
CA TYR A 465 8.58 8.84 -10.57
C TYR A 465 8.76 10.28 -11.09
N THR A 466 8.36 11.28 -10.31
CA THR A 466 8.67 12.69 -10.58
C THR A 466 9.82 13.16 -9.70
N TYR A 467 10.64 14.08 -10.21
CA TYR A 467 11.64 14.78 -9.39
C TYR A 467 11.42 16.30 -9.48
N PRO A 468 11.04 16.96 -8.37
CA PRO A 468 10.75 16.39 -7.05
C PRO A 468 9.44 15.57 -7.02
N SER A 469 9.21 14.82 -5.95
CA SER A 469 7.93 14.14 -5.68
C SER A 469 6.84 15.14 -5.30
N TYR A 470 5.59 14.83 -5.60
CA TYR A 470 4.43 15.69 -5.32
C TYR A 470 3.35 14.95 -4.54
N VAL A 471 2.57 15.70 -3.76
CA VAL A 471 1.33 15.22 -3.13
C VAL A 471 0.17 16.04 -3.71
N HIS A 472 -0.90 15.37 -4.13
CA HIS A 472 -2.03 15.98 -4.82
C HIS A 472 -2.96 16.77 -3.88
N LYS A 473 -3.24 16.23 -2.69
CA LYS A 473 -4.05 16.82 -1.59
C LYS A 473 -5.55 17.00 -1.85
N ASP A 474 -6.02 16.85 -3.10
CA ASP A 474 -7.46 16.92 -3.43
C ASP A 474 -7.89 15.75 -4.32
N VAL A 475 -7.47 14.53 -3.99
CA VAL A 475 -7.96 13.32 -4.67
C VAL A 475 -9.42 13.09 -4.26
N LYS A 476 -10.32 13.02 -5.23
CA LYS A 476 -11.76 12.76 -5.07
C LYS A 476 -12.41 12.39 -6.40
N SER A 477 -13.57 11.73 -6.37
CA SER A 477 -14.33 11.31 -7.55
C SER A 477 -14.60 12.46 -8.54
N SER A 478 -14.95 13.66 -8.06
CA SER A 478 -15.19 14.84 -8.90
C SER A 478 -13.93 15.45 -9.56
N ASN A 479 -12.73 15.08 -9.11
CA ASN A 479 -11.46 15.48 -9.71
C ASN A 479 -10.85 14.36 -10.58
N ILE A 480 -11.54 13.24 -10.76
CA ILE A 480 -11.14 12.17 -11.67
C ILE A 480 -12.01 12.31 -12.92
N LEU A 481 -11.40 12.70 -14.03
CA LEU A 481 -12.11 12.89 -15.30
C LEU A 481 -12.01 11.63 -16.16
N LEU A 482 -13.02 11.41 -17.00
CA LEU A 482 -13.12 10.25 -17.89
C LEU A 482 -12.99 10.69 -19.35
N ASP A 483 -11.98 10.18 -20.03
CA ASP A 483 -11.83 10.42 -21.47
C ASP A 483 -12.87 9.64 -22.31
N SER A 484 -12.89 9.86 -23.62
CA SER A 484 -13.77 9.17 -24.57
C SER A 484 -13.75 7.63 -24.50
N LYS A 485 -12.70 7.02 -23.94
CA LYS A 485 -12.55 5.57 -23.75
C LYS A 485 -12.81 5.12 -22.31
N PHE A 486 -13.37 6.00 -21.47
CA PHE A 486 -13.59 5.75 -20.04
C PHE A 486 -12.29 5.46 -19.27
N ARG A 487 -11.17 6.03 -19.71
CA ARG A 487 -9.92 6.00 -18.93
C ARG A 487 -9.87 7.13 -17.93
N GLY A 488 -9.38 6.83 -16.74
CA GLY A 488 -9.26 7.78 -15.64
C GLY A 488 -8.12 8.76 -15.84
N LYS A 489 -8.40 10.06 -15.64
CA LYS A 489 -7.43 11.15 -15.62
C LYS A 489 -7.58 11.97 -14.34
N LEU A 490 -6.59 11.93 -13.46
CA LEU A 490 -6.57 12.75 -12.25
C LEU A 490 -6.33 14.22 -12.61
N ALA A 491 -7.20 15.09 -12.13
CA ALA A 491 -7.23 16.51 -12.41
C ALA A 491 -7.11 17.37 -11.14
N ASN A 492 -6.94 18.68 -11.34
CA ASN A 492 -6.95 19.72 -10.31
C ASN A 492 -5.74 19.74 -9.35
N PHE A 493 -4.58 20.14 -9.88
CA PHE A 493 -3.33 20.34 -9.13
C PHE A 493 -3.28 21.65 -8.31
N ALA A 494 -4.42 22.28 -8.08
CA ALA A 494 -4.55 23.56 -7.38
C ALA A 494 -4.00 23.56 -5.94
N LEU A 495 -4.14 22.43 -5.24
CA LEU A 495 -3.70 22.24 -3.86
C LEU A 495 -2.42 21.41 -3.76
N ALA A 496 -1.94 20.91 -4.90
CA ALA A 496 -0.79 20.03 -4.97
C ALA A 496 0.46 20.74 -4.48
N LYS A 497 1.37 19.98 -3.88
CA LYS A 497 2.59 20.54 -3.30
C LYS A 497 3.75 19.58 -3.49
N GLU A 498 4.93 20.14 -3.65
CA GLU A 498 6.18 19.38 -3.55
C GLU A 498 6.26 18.69 -2.20
N LEU A 499 6.57 17.40 -2.22
CA LEU A 499 6.79 16.60 -1.03
C LEU A 499 8.18 16.95 -0.48
N THR A 500 8.21 17.50 0.72
CA THR A 500 9.44 17.75 1.48
C THR A 500 9.43 16.88 2.73
N GLU A 501 10.60 16.42 3.19
CA GLU A 501 10.71 15.68 4.46
C GLU A 501 10.04 16.47 5.60
N ASP A 502 9.27 15.78 6.44
CA ASP A 502 8.57 16.33 7.62
C ASP A 502 7.70 17.57 7.35
N ALA A 503 7.00 17.59 6.20
CA ALA A 503 6.12 18.69 5.84
C ALA A 503 4.91 18.81 6.79
N VAL A 504 4.90 19.86 7.63
CA VAL A 504 3.75 20.22 8.48
C VAL A 504 3.14 21.54 8.00
N THR A 505 1.81 21.62 7.92
CA THR A 505 1.09 22.87 7.62
C THR A 505 0.08 23.22 8.71
N ARG A 506 -0.07 24.52 8.98
CA ARG A 506 -1.19 25.05 9.79
C ARG A 506 -2.43 25.34 8.95
N HIS A 507 -2.28 25.36 7.62
CA HIS A 507 -3.36 25.61 6.68
C HIS A 507 -3.76 24.29 6.05
N ILE A 508 -4.76 23.65 6.65
CA ILE A 508 -5.37 22.42 6.16
C ILE A 508 -6.36 22.80 5.06
N MET A 509 -6.16 22.27 3.86
CA MET A 509 -6.99 22.50 2.69
C MET A 509 -7.21 21.18 1.97
N GLY A 510 -8.46 20.92 1.59
CA GLY A 510 -8.89 19.69 0.93
C GLY A 510 -10.40 19.55 1.02
N THR A 511 -10.92 18.45 0.50
CA THR A 511 -12.37 18.18 0.49
C THR A 511 -12.77 17.31 1.68
N GLN A 512 -13.81 17.72 2.42
CA GLN A 512 -14.34 16.94 3.55
C GLN A 512 -14.75 15.55 3.09
N GLY A 513 -14.46 14.52 3.91
CA GLY A 513 -14.68 13.11 3.58
C GLY A 513 -13.46 12.42 2.98
N TYR A 514 -12.56 13.16 2.33
CA TYR A 514 -11.34 12.61 1.71
C TYR A 514 -10.06 12.93 2.50
N MET A 515 -10.11 13.90 3.43
CA MET A 515 -8.94 14.31 4.21
C MET A 515 -8.58 13.28 5.29
N ALA A 516 -7.33 12.83 5.26
CA ALA A 516 -6.79 11.86 6.21
C ALA A 516 -6.75 12.40 7.67
N PRO A 517 -6.93 11.54 8.68
CA PRO A 517 -7.03 11.95 10.09
C PRO A 517 -5.77 12.63 10.63
N GLU A 518 -4.58 12.20 10.22
CA GLU A 518 -3.30 12.80 10.61
C GLU A 518 -3.10 14.19 9.98
N TYR A 519 -3.68 14.41 8.79
CA TYR A 519 -3.67 15.72 8.15
C TYR A 519 -4.61 16.69 8.86
N LEU A 520 -5.80 16.22 9.26
CA LEU A 520 -6.77 17.01 10.02
C LEU A 520 -6.30 17.38 11.43
N SER A 521 -5.65 16.44 12.12
CA SER A 521 -5.25 16.61 13.52
C SER A 521 -3.90 17.31 13.68
N GLY A 522 -2.92 16.96 12.84
CA GLY A 522 -1.53 17.43 12.97
C GLY A 522 -1.03 18.28 11.80
N GLY A 523 -1.79 18.38 10.71
CA GLY A 523 -1.32 19.07 9.50
C GLY A 523 -0.18 18.35 8.79
N LEU A 524 0.00 17.05 9.05
CA LEU A 524 1.07 16.23 8.49
C LEU A 524 0.81 15.97 7.00
N ILE A 525 1.77 16.32 6.15
CA ILE A 525 1.73 16.11 4.70
C ILE A 525 2.69 15.00 4.35
N SER A 526 2.16 13.95 3.73
CA SER A 526 2.91 12.85 3.14
C SER A 526 2.14 12.31 1.93
N SER A 527 2.74 11.43 1.13
CA SER A 527 2.02 10.69 0.08
C SER A 527 0.85 9.89 0.62
N LYS A 528 0.88 9.47 1.89
CA LYS A 528 -0.15 8.65 2.54
C LYS A 528 -1.49 9.36 2.71
N ILE A 529 -1.53 10.69 2.65
CA ILE A 529 -2.81 11.43 2.67
C ILE A 529 -3.56 11.29 1.34
N ASP A 530 -2.84 11.17 0.22
CA ASP A 530 -3.45 10.86 -1.09
C ASP A 530 -3.88 9.39 -1.13
N VAL A 531 -3.14 8.48 -0.50
CA VAL A 531 -3.53 7.06 -0.37
C VAL A 531 -4.86 6.94 0.37
N PHE A 532 -5.02 7.66 1.48
CA PHE A 532 -6.29 7.70 2.22
C PHE A 532 -7.43 8.22 1.35
N ALA A 533 -7.23 9.36 0.70
CA ALA A 533 -8.23 9.97 -0.18
C ALA A 533 -8.61 9.03 -1.35
N PHE A 534 -7.63 8.32 -1.92
CA PHE A 534 -7.89 7.30 -2.94
C PHE A 534 -8.63 6.08 -2.38
N GLY A 535 -8.34 5.66 -1.14
CA GLY A 535 -9.12 4.65 -0.43
C GLY A 535 -10.59 5.02 -0.33
N VAL A 536 -10.90 6.29 -0.04
CA VAL A 536 -12.29 6.80 -0.06
C VAL A 536 -12.90 6.70 -1.45
N VAL A 537 -12.17 7.09 -2.50
CA VAL A 537 -12.62 6.92 -3.89
C VAL A 537 -12.91 5.45 -4.23
N LEU A 538 -12.09 4.50 -3.77
CA LEU A 538 -12.38 3.08 -3.96
C LEU A 538 -13.68 2.67 -3.28
N LEU A 539 -13.97 3.20 -2.09
CA LEU A 539 -15.24 2.94 -1.42
C LEU A 539 -16.42 3.50 -2.21
N GLU A 540 -16.31 4.73 -2.74
CA GLU A 540 -17.34 5.31 -3.62
C GLU A 540 -17.56 4.45 -4.87
N ILE A 541 -16.47 3.93 -5.46
CA ILE A 541 -16.53 3.05 -6.63
C ILE A 541 -17.23 1.71 -6.31
N LEU A 542 -17.03 1.17 -5.11
CA LEU A 542 -17.64 -0.11 -4.70
C LEU A 542 -19.13 0.03 -4.38
N SER A 543 -19.52 1.08 -3.65
CA SER A 543 -20.89 1.24 -3.13
C SER A 543 -21.78 2.15 -3.97
N GLY A 544 -21.22 3.03 -4.82
CA GLY A 544 -21.97 4.11 -5.46
C GLY A 544 -22.33 5.26 -4.51
N GLU A 545 -21.96 5.18 -3.23
CA GLU A 545 -22.27 6.19 -2.22
C GLU A 545 -21.30 7.37 -2.26
N GLN A 546 -21.75 8.55 -1.82
CA GLN A 546 -20.88 9.72 -1.66
C GLN A 546 -19.95 9.56 -0.44
N ALA A 547 -18.76 10.16 -0.50
CA ALA A 547 -17.80 10.16 0.62
C ALA A 547 -18.38 10.68 1.96
N VAL A 548 -19.38 11.56 1.93
CA VAL A 548 -20.14 12.03 3.09
C VAL A 548 -21.61 11.65 2.93
N ILE A 549 -22.03 10.59 3.62
CA ILE A 549 -23.40 10.09 3.62
C ILE A 549 -24.24 10.97 4.53
N LYS A 550 -25.22 11.68 3.96
CA LYS A 550 -26.16 12.48 4.75
C LYS A 550 -27.24 11.56 5.33
N ASP A 551 -27.35 11.48 6.66
CA ASP A 551 -28.53 10.87 7.26
C ASP A 551 -29.76 11.78 7.17
N GLY A 552 -30.96 11.22 7.30
CA GLY A 552 -32.23 11.98 7.29
C GLY A 552 -32.36 13.00 8.45
N HIS A 553 -31.38 13.08 9.35
CA HIS A 553 -31.30 14.02 10.46
C HIS A 553 -30.20 15.09 10.27
N GLY A 554 -29.53 15.12 9.11
CA GLY A 554 -28.52 16.11 8.76
C GLY A 554 -27.13 15.89 9.38
N LYS A 555 -26.88 14.76 10.05
CA LYS A 555 -25.56 14.38 10.57
C LYS A 555 -24.84 13.51 9.53
N GLY A 556 -23.85 14.09 8.87
CA GLY A 556 -23.04 13.37 7.88
C GLY A 556 -22.20 12.26 8.53
N ARG A 557 -22.32 11.03 8.01
CA ARG A 557 -21.38 9.92 8.29
C ARG A 557 -20.32 9.87 7.21
N LEU A 558 -19.10 9.49 7.57
CA LEU A 558 -17.99 9.36 6.61
C LEU A 558 -17.95 7.94 6.06
N LEU A 559 -17.90 7.80 4.74
CA LEU A 559 -17.81 6.51 4.07
C LEU A 559 -16.56 5.72 4.52
N SER A 560 -15.45 6.42 4.77
CA SER A 560 -14.20 5.86 5.29
C SER A 560 -14.35 5.11 6.62
N GLY A 561 -15.35 5.47 7.45
CA GLY A 561 -15.63 4.80 8.71
C GLY A 561 -16.55 3.59 8.58
N GLU A 562 -17.33 3.48 7.51
CA GLU A 562 -18.34 2.43 7.35
C GLU A 562 -17.68 1.09 6.97
N VAL A 563 -16.60 1.12 6.17
CA VAL A 563 -15.94 -0.10 5.68
C VAL A 563 -15.45 -1.02 6.80
N ALA A 564 -15.07 -0.45 7.96
CA ALA A 564 -14.65 -1.22 9.12
C ALA A 564 -15.77 -2.10 9.70
N HIS A 565 -17.03 -1.66 9.59
CA HIS A 565 -18.20 -2.42 10.02
C HIS A 565 -18.59 -3.49 8.99
N ILE A 566 -18.44 -3.20 7.70
CA ILE A 566 -18.75 -4.15 6.62
C ILE A 566 -17.78 -5.34 6.66
N LEU A 567 -16.49 -5.05 6.79
CA LEU A 567 -15.39 -6.03 6.76
C LEU A 567 -14.86 -6.34 8.17
N ASP A 568 -15.75 -6.44 9.16
CA ASP A 568 -15.36 -6.90 10.49
C ASP A 568 -15.00 -8.40 10.47
N ASN A 569 -14.20 -8.87 11.43
CA ASN A 569 -13.72 -10.27 11.48
C ASN A 569 -14.82 -11.28 11.90
N SER A 570 -16.09 -10.94 11.72
CA SER A 570 -17.23 -11.82 12.03
C SER A 570 -17.64 -12.62 10.80
N SER A 571 -18.21 -13.81 11.02
CA SER A 571 -18.79 -14.62 9.94
C SER A 571 -19.78 -13.79 9.11
N GLY A 572 -19.76 -13.96 7.78
CA GLY A 572 -20.73 -13.30 6.89
C GLY A 572 -20.24 -12.00 6.23
N GLU A 573 -18.93 -11.75 6.23
CA GLU A 573 -18.35 -10.50 5.68
C GLU A 573 -18.56 -10.34 4.18
N LYS A 574 -18.53 -11.43 3.41
CA LYS A 574 -18.77 -11.39 1.96
C LYS A 574 -20.24 -11.13 1.66
N GLU A 575 -21.14 -11.66 2.47
CA GLU A 575 -22.58 -11.43 2.38
C GLU A 575 -22.94 -9.98 2.74
N ARG A 576 -22.33 -9.43 3.81
CA ARG A 576 -22.45 -8.01 4.17
C ARG A 576 -21.90 -7.11 3.07
N LEU A 577 -20.74 -7.45 2.52
CA LEU A 577 -20.15 -6.73 1.41
C LEU A 577 -21.10 -6.76 0.21
N ASN A 578 -21.55 -7.94 -0.21
CA ASN A 578 -22.47 -8.10 -1.35
C ASN A 578 -23.75 -7.26 -1.18
N ALA A 579 -24.27 -7.14 0.05
CA ALA A 579 -25.43 -6.30 0.35
C ALA A 579 -25.13 -4.78 0.37
N TRP A 580 -23.85 -4.39 0.50
CA TRP A 580 -23.39 -3.00 0.53
C TRP A 580 -22.87 -2.50 -0.82
N MET A 581 -22.50 -3.41 -1.73
CA MET A 581 -22.07 -3.09 -3.09
C MET A 581 -23.16 -2.32 -3.85
N ASP A 582 -22.73 -1.50 -4.80
CA ASP A 582 -23.64 -0.69 -5.63
C ASP A 582 -24.71 -1.56 -6.31
N PRO A 583 -26.01 -1.35 -6.01
CA PRO A 583 -27.10 -2.11 -6.60
C PRO A 583 -27.13 -2.05 -8.14
N HIS A 584 -26.62 -0.97 -8.73
CA HIS A 584 -26.58 -0.79 -10.18
C HIS A 584 -25.60 -1.73 -10.89
N LEU A 585 -24.64 -2.31 -10.16
CA LEU A 585 -23.78 -3.37 -10.70
C LEU A 585 -24.54 -4.69 -10.92
N GLN A 586 -25.74 -4.85 -10.37
CA GLN A 586 -26.62 -6.01 -10.57
C GLN A 586 -25.91 -7.36 -10.31
N ASN A 587 -25.00 -7.40 -9.34
CA ASN A 587 -24.15 -8.57 -9.05
C ASN A 587 -23.31 -9.08 -10.24
N MET A 588 -23.08 -8.23 -11.25
CA MET A 588 -22.23 -8.52 -12.40
C MET A 588 -20.75 -8.26 -12.09
N TYR A 589 -20.25 -8.95 -11.06
CA TYR A 589 -18.87 -8.91 -10.62
C TYR A 589 -18.50 -10.19 -9.84
N PRO A 590 -17.23 -10.63 -9.85
CA PRO A 590 -16.78 -11.71 -8.99
C PRO A 590 -16.72 -11.24 -7.53
N LEU A 591 -17.52 -11.83 -6.64
CA LEU A 591 -17.59 -11.42 -5.22
C LEU A 591 -16.23 -11.51 -4.51
N ASP A 592 -15.42 -12.53 -4.79
CA ASP A 592 -14.07 -12.65 -4.24
C ASP A 592 -13.13 -11.52 -4.69
N CYS A 593 -13.30 -11.07 -5.94
CA CYS A 593 -12.56 -9.94 -6.48
C CYS A 593 -13.00 -8.65 -5.78
N ALA A 594 -14.32 -8.42 -5.68
CA ALA A 594 -14.87 -7.26 -4.97
C ALA A 594 -14.41 -7.22 -3.50
N TYR A 595 -14.38 -8.38 -2.83
CA TYR A 595 -13.88 -8.50 -1.46
C TYR A 595 -12.40 -8.12 -1.33
N ARG A 596 -11.54 -8.54 -2.26
CA ARG A 596 -10.13 -8.11 -2.29
C ARG A 596 -9.98 -6.60 -2.48
N VAL A 597 -10.77 -5.99 -3.38
CA VAL A 597 -10.75 -4.53 -3.58
C VAL A 597 -11.27 -3.79 -2.35
N ALA A 598 -12.29 -4.32 -1.67
CA ALA A 598 -12.81 -3.75 -0.42
C ALA A 598 -11.79 -3.81 0.72
N LEU A 599 -11.03 -4.92 0.86
CA LEU A 599 -9.92 -5.02 1.79
C LEU A 599 -8.81 -4.01 1.48
N LEU A 600 -8.46 -3.83 0.20
CA LEU A 600 -7.50 -2.82 -0.22
C LEU A 600 -7.97 -1.41 0.16
N ALA A 601 -9.22 -1.07 -0.11
CA ALA A 601 -9.83 0.20 0.27
C ALA A 601 -9.77 0.43 1.79
N LYS A 602 -10.11 -0.59 2.59
CA LYS A 602 -9.98 -0.58 4.05
C LYS A 602 -8.55 -0.32 4.52
N SER A 603 -7.56 -0.94 3.90
CA SER A 603 -6.14 -0.69 4.21
C SER A 603 -5.71 0.73 3.83
N CYS A 604 -6.20 1.28 2.72
CA CYS A 604 -5.93 2.66 2.31
C CYS A 604 -6.50 3.69 3.30
N VAL A 605 -7.70 3.46 3.84
CA VAL A 605 -8.36 4.39 4.78
C VAL A 605 -8.01 4.15 6.26
N GLY A 606 -6.98 3.34 6.56
CA GLY A 606 -6.55 3.07 7.93
C GLY A 606 -6.06 4.32 8.67
N ASP A 607 -6.27 4.38 9.99
CA ASP A 607 -5.90 5.53 10.81
C ASP A 607 -4.38 5.76 10.85
N ASP A 608 -3.59 4.68 10.91
CA ASP A 608 -2.13 4.73 10.90
C ASP A 608 -1.60 4.93 9.46
N PRO A 609 -1.01 6.10 9.14
CA PRO A 609 -0.52 6.37 7.79
C PRO A 609 0.63 5.43 7.37
N SER A 610 1.40 4.92 8.33
CA SER A 610 2.52 4.02 8.07
C SER A 610 2.07 2.60 7.67
N ALA A 611 0.87 2.20 8.11
CA ALA A 611 0.26 0.93 7.77
C ALA A 611 -0.48 0.93 6.41
N ARG A 612 -0.77 2.13 5.85
CA ARG A 612 -1.39 2.25 4.53
C ARG A 612 -0.41 1.76 3.45
N PRO A 613 -0.88 1.07 2.40
CA PRO A 613 -0.03 0.64 1.30
C PRO A 613 0.56 1.84 0.53
N ASP A 614 1.63 1.63 -0.22
CA ASP A 614 2.06 2.61 -1.22
C ASP A 614 1.23 2.49 -2.49
N MET A 615 1.14 3.56 -3.27
CA MET A 615 0.32 3.58 -4.49
C MET A 615 0.74 2.54 -5.53
N ARG A 616 2.00 2.08 -5.49
CA ARG A 616 2.49 0.95 -6.28
C ARG A 616 1.75 -0.35 -5.94
N ASP A 617 1.66 -0.68 -4.65
CA ASP A 617 1.01 -1.91 -4.19
C ASP A 617 -0.50 -1.85 -4.47
N VAL A 618 -1.08 -0.65 -4.33
CA VAL A 618 -2.47 -0.37 -4.69
C VAL A 618 -2.71 -0.59 -6.18
N ALA A 619 -1.88 0.00 -7.06
CA ALA A 619 -1.98 -0.17 -8.51
C ALA A 619 -1.82 -1.64 -8.92
N TYR A 620 -0.86 -2.35 -8.33
CA TYR A 620 -0.64 -3.77 -8.58
C TYR A 620 -1.87 -4.61 -8.21
N THR A 621 -2.43 -4.40 -7.01
CA THR A 621 -3.62 -5.13 -6.54
C THR A 621 -4.82 -4.88 -7.45
N LEU A 622 -5.01 -3.65 -7.91
CA LEU A 622 -6.08 -3.29 -8.85
C LEU A 622 -5.86 -3.88 -10.25
N ALA A 623 -4.61 -3.97 -10.72
CA ALA A 623 -4.29 -4.62 -11.99
C ALA A 623 -4.62 -6.11 -11.95
N LYS A 624 -4.28 -6.80 -10.86
CA LYS A 624 -4.65 -8.20 -10.66
C LYS A 624 -6.15 -8.42 -10.54
N ALA A 625 -6.84 -7.53 -9.83
CA ALA A 625 -8.31 -7.57 -9.76
C ALA A 625 -8.95 -7.41 -11.16
N LEU A 626 -8.43 -6.48 -11.97
CA LEU A 626 -8.92 -6.27 -13.34
C LEU A 626 -8.64 -7.48 -14.24
N GLU A 627 -7.45 -8.07 -14.16
CA GLU A 627 -7.09 -9.29 -14.91
C GLU A 627 -8.07 -10.44 -14.62
N ILE A 628 -8.27 -10.76 -13.34
CA ILE A 628 -9.22 -11.80 -12.89
C ILE A 628 -10.64 -11.49 -13.37
N SER A 629 -11.04 -10.22 -13.31
CA SER A 629 -12.39 -9.80 -13.68
C SER A 629 -12.66 -9.86 -15.19
N LEU A 630 -11.63 -9.71 -16.02
CA LEU A 630 -11.75 -9.84 -17.48
C LEU A 630 -11.88 -11.30 -17.93
N GLU A 631 -11.32 -12.23 -17.16
CA GLU A 631 -11.43 -13.67 -17.42
C GLU A 631 -12.73 -14.30 -16.89
N TRP A 632 -13.47 -13.56 -16.05
CA TRP A 632 -14.72 -14.02 -15.47
C TRP A 632 -15.87 -14.00 -16.49
N ASP A 633 -16.49 -15.15 -16.71
CA ASP A 633 -17.53 -15.34 -17.72
C ASP A 633 -18.97 -15.19 -17.19
N GLY A 634 -19.13 -14.96 -15.88
CA GLY A 634 -20.44 -14.76 -15.25
C GLY A 634 -21.38 -15.97 -15.26
N SER A 635 -20.92 -17.13 -15.75
CA SER A 635 -21.74 -18.33 -15.92
C SER A 635 -22.33 -18.83 -14.58
N SER A 636 -21.60 -18.67 -13.47
CA SER A 636 -22.06 -19.04 -12.13
C SER A 636 -23.17 -18.15 -11.57
N VAL A 637 -23.35 -16.92 -12.09
CA VAL A 637 -24.42 -16.01 -11.65
C VAL A 637 -25.74 -16.35 -12.34
N LEU A 638 -25.68 -16.82 -13.59
CA LEU A 638 -26.87 -17.24 -14.33
C LEU A 638 -27.50 -18.52 -13.75
N GLU A 639 -26.71 -19.45 -13.21
CA GLU A 639 -27.23 -20.66 -12.56
C GLU A 639 -28.04 -20.33 -11.28
N VAL A 640 -27.58 -19.36 -10.48
CA VAL A 640 -28.27 -18.91 -9.25
C VAL A 640 -29.59 -18.20 -9.55
N TYR A 641 -29.68 -17.45 -10.66
CA TYR A 641 -30.95 -16.85 -11.10
C TYR A 641 -31.92 -17.90 -11.67
N THR A 642 -31.44 -18.96 -12.30
CA THR A 642 -32.31 -20.05 -12.76
C THR A 642 -32.88 -20.87 -11.61
N ASP A 643 -32.11 -21.12 -10.55
CA ASP A 643 -32.55 -21.94 -9.41
C ASP A 643 -33.57 -21.18 -8.53
N ASN A 644 -33.34 -19.90 -8.26
CA ASN A 644 -34.30 -19.04 -7.53
C ASN A 644 -35.61 -18.78 -8.30
N SER A 645 -35.63 -18.98 -9.63
CA SER A 645 -36.86 -18.87 -10.44
C SER A 645 -37.72 -20.13 -10.42
N LEU A 646 -37.14 -21.27 -10.03
CA LEU A 646 -37.82 -22.57 -9.93
C LEU A 646 -38.40 -22.83 -8.53
N GLU A 647 -37.85 -22.22 -7.48
CA GLU A 647 -38.42 -22.28 -6.12
C GLU A 647 -39.59 -21.31 -5.89
N ALA A 648 -39.84 -20.37 -6.81
CA ALA A 648 -40.92 -19.37 -6.72
C ALA A 648 -42.18 -19.71 -7.56
N ARG A 649 -42.42 -20.99 -7.88
CA ARG A 649 -43.65 -21.46 -8.58
C ARG A 649 -44.43 -22.51 -7.81
#